data_AF-A0A9D5U1R7-F1
#
_entry.id   AF-A0A9D5U1R7-F1
#
_cell.length_a   1.000
_cell.length_b   1.000
_cell.length_c   1.000
_cell.angle_alpha   90.00
_cell.angle_beta   90.00
_cell.angle_gamma   90.00
#
_symmetry.space_group_name_H-M   'P 1'
#
loop_
_entity.id
_entity.type
_entity.pdbx_description
1 polymer ?
#
loop_
_entity_poly.entity_id
_entity_poly.type
_entity_poly.pdbx_seq_one_letter_code
_entity_poly.pdbx_strand_id
1 'polypeptide(L)'
;MRLYQLAAMLACVALTACGGKSAPGGGVFRFHNGAEPETLDPAHIGGVPDVRACSTMLEGLVRVNPTDPSSTTVLPGMAERWDISQDQLVYTFHLRDASWSNGDPVTAHDFEYSWKRLLTPTTGAIYTDQLRYIRNAMPYFNGEVTWEEVGIKVPDPRTIVVQLNHPCPFFLTLVAMFPYYPVNRRALETHGERWTRPANFVANGAFLMKEWVPNDRIVVVRNPHYWNAEAVQLERVEIYASDNIDTNLNMFMAGETEWVTDFPVSRAEAVMAMPEYHNGDSLGTNFYRFNVTRKPLDDVRVRHALNMAIDKEKIVKFITRCGERPADHVTPPTITRYRPPAGPGYDVKKARQLLAEAGFPGGKGFPRLTLLYNTSENHKAIAQAVQSMWKENLGIDIALENREWKVYLWDVRKLDYDIARGGWIADYPDVNTFLDMWRSDTMDTFNNNNTGWQNAEYDALIERANQETDPDGRAQIFAQAEALLLREMPIAPLYFYRQPQPGATVGGQLARQRLELPSVGLSISAARGDAMRRREFLATTAAVGVASLCGCGGGEPPDPPQTLYFNLTAEPEHLDPALMTGLSDATVALQLFEGLVTIDPHTLAIAPGIAMRWDAAADGRRFVFHLRDSLWSDGTPLTAQDFVNSWERVLNPRTGSQYADYLFFLQGAKAYHERKTTDFSSVGVSAPDAKTLVVELVVPTPYFLYLAAFHTYMPTKKSATDLGVTWIRPETFVGNGPFTLVEHRQNHRIVLEPNPHYYDAGKVKLQRVVIYTTENLDTSVKMYERGETLWVRDIPQGHIDRLSAHPDYRATTLWGTMYVEFNTTRRPFDNPKVRKAFGLAIDREKIVKYVTRAGEVATTALVPPGYPGWSPPPAESLFDPVEARRLLAEAGFSGGAGFPTLDILVDQQDVHVRLVETLQAMWQEHLGVNLGIRKCEWKVYLAERAAMRYDLSRARWYGDFYDPITFLGIFTTNNGNNHCGYSNHHFDHYVEQADRLPEPARRLEQLMSAENLLVRVDRPIAPLYHLVARELVSPRIKNMPFNALSLRPLKEVSLLPAAS
;
A
#
# COMPACT_ATOMS: atom_id res chain seq x y z
N MET A 1 -42.89 31.16 -34.16
CA MET A 1 -42.86 29.67 -34.20
C MET A 1 -42.60 29.25 -35.65
N ARG A 2 -41.59 28.41 -35.94
CA ARG A 2 -41.12 27.96 -37.28
C ARG A 2 -40.02 28.77 -38.01
N LEU A 3 -39.00 29.25 -37.30
CA LEU A 3 -37.68 29.54 -37.92
C LEU A 3 -36.48 29.23 -37.02
N TYR A 4 -36.68 29.08 -35.70
CA TYR A 4 -35.61 28.72 -34.75
C TYR A 4 -35.35 27.21 -34.58
N GLN A 5 -36.19 26.33 -35.16
CA GLN A 5 -36.02 24.87 -35.03
C GLN A 5 -35.20 24.23 -36.15
N LEU A 6 -34.88 24.95 -37.23
CA LEU A 6 -34.03 24.43 -38.32
C LEU A 6 -32.54 24.75 -38.14
N ALA A 7 -32.19 25.80 -37.40
CA ALA A 7 -30.79 26.14 -37.08
C ALA A 7 -30.18 25.21 -36.01
N ALA A 8 -31.00 24.64 -35.13
CA ALA A 8 -30.55 23.75 -34.05
C ALA A 8 -30.27 22.31 -34.52
N MET A 9 -30.76 21.87 -35.69
CA MET A 9 -30.49 20.52 -36.22
C MET A 9 -29.29 20.45 -37.18
N LEU A 10 -28.83 21.58 -37.76
CA LEU A 10 -27.59 21.58 -38.56
C LEU A 10 -26.31 21.78 -37.72
N ALA A 11 -26.41 22.28 -36.49
CA ALA A 11 -25.27 22.35 -35.57
C ALA A 11 -24.92 20.99 -34.92
N CYS A 12 -25.86 20.03 -34.90
CA CYS A 12 -25.64 18.68 -34.36
C CYS A 12 -25.07 17.67 -35.37
N VAL A 13 -24.86 18.05 -36.63
CA VAL A 13 -24.21 17.20 -37.66
C VAL A 13 -22.81 17.74 -38.03
N ALA A 14 -22.40 18.89 -37.51
CA ALA A 14 -21.08 19.49 -37.77
C ALA A 14 -20.03 19.28 -36.65
N LEU A 15 -20.37 18.61 -35.55
CA LEU A 15 -19.43 18.30 -34.45
C LEU A 15 -19.00 16.82 -34.37
N THR A 16 -19.44 15.98 -35.29
CA THR A 16 -18.91 14.60 -35.47
C THR A 16 -17.75 14.51 -36.48
N ALA A 17 -17.19 15.66 -36.91
CA ALA A 17 -16.13 15.72 -37.93
C ALA A 17 -14.87 16.48 -37.49
N CYS A 18 -14.54 16.45 -36.20
CA CYS A 18 -13.19 16.75 -35.70
C CYS A 18 -12.62 15.57 -34.88
N GLY A 19 -12.96 14.34 -35.29
CA GLY A 19 -12.07 13.20 -35.07
C GLY A 19 -10.90 13.35 -36.03
N GLY A 20 -9.91 14.17 -35.66
CA GLY A 20 -8.65 14.23 -36.36
C GLY A 20 -8.01 12.84 -36.35
N LYS A 21 -8.20 12.10 -37.44
CA LYS A 21 -7.25 11.05 -37.82
C LYS A 21 -5.92 11.76 -38.04
N SER A 22 -5.02 11.64 -37.06
CA SER A 22 -3.60 11.84 -37.30
C SER A 22 -3.18 10.82 -38.36
N ALA A 23 -2.80 11.32 -39.53
CA ALA A 23 -2.10 10.55 -40.55
C ALA A 23 -0.58 10.77 -40.38
N PRO A 24 0.27 9.89 -40.92
CA PRO A 24 1.18 9.02 -40.19
C PRO A 24 2.54 9.67 -39.87
N GLY A 25 2.81 9.79 -38.58
CA GLY A 25 4.12 9.97 -37.92
C GLY A 25 4.05 9.10 -36.66
N GLY A 26 5.14 8.44 -36.26
CA GLY A 26 5.17 7.11 -35.62
C GLY A 26 4.24 6.92 -34.41
N GLY A 27 3.65 5.72 -34.34
CA GLY A 27 2.52 5.43 -33.44
C GLY A 27 2.83 5.59 -31.95
N VAL A 28 1.79 5.95 -31.19
CA VAL A 28 1.75 5.85 -29.73
C VAL A 28 1.13 4.50 -29.38
N PHE A 29 1.76 3.72 -28.51
CA PHE A 29 1.19 2.50 -27.95
C PHE A 29 0.93 2.67 -26.46
N ARG A 30 -0.26 2.30 -26.00
CA ARG A 30 -0.73 2.46 -24.63
C ARG A 30 -1.18 1.13 -24.12
N PHE A 31 -0.69 0.75 -22.94
CA PHE A 31 -1.16 -0.46 -22.31
C PHE A 31 -1.26 -0.31 -20.81
N HIS A 32 -2.09 -1.17 -20.22
CA HIS A 32 -2.22 -1.25 -18.79
C HIS A 32 -1.32 -2.36 -18.23
N ASN A 33 -0.43 -2.04 -17.30
CA ASN A 33 0.60 -2.93 -16.76
C ASN A 33 0.14 -3.77 -15.55
N GLY A 34 -1.09 -3.51 -15.06
CA GLY A 34 -1.56 -4.01 -13.78
C GLY A 34 -1.02 -3.13 -12.66
N ALA A 35 -0.45 -3.72 -11.61
CA ALA A 35 0.12 -2.98 -10.49
C ALA A 35 1.26 -2.01 -10.90
N GLU A 36 1.51 -1.02 -10.05
CA GLU A 36 2.65 -0.09 -10.15
C GLU A 36 3.99 -0.84 -10.02
N PRO A 37 4.98 -0.60 -10.91
CA PRO A 37 6.34 -1.11 -10.73
C PRO A 37 6.97 -0.64 -9.41
N GLU A 38 7.53 -1.55 -8.61
CA GLU A 38 8.24 -1.21 -7.38
C GLU A 38 9.57 -0.53 -7.67
N THR A 39 10.26 -0.99 -8.71
CA THR A 39 11.55 -0.47 -9.15
C THR A 39 11.81 -0.76 -10.61
N LEU A 40 12.75 -0.01 -11.19
CA LEU A 40 13.28 -0.28 -12.53
C LEU A 40 14.77 -0.59 -12.49
N ASP A 41 15.31 -0.78 -11.29
CA ASP A 41 16.67 -1.22 -11.04
C ASP A 41 16.76 -2.75 -11.19
N PRO A 42 17.46 -3.29 -12.20
CA PRO A 42 17.55 -4.73 -12.43
C PRO A 42 17.97 -5.56 -11.21
N ALA A 43 18.74 -4.99 -10.27
CA ALA A 43 19.17 -5.69 -9.07
C ALA A 43 18.05 -5.93 -8.04
N HIS A 44 16.99 -5.11 -8.08
CA HIS A 44 15.91 -5.09 -7.10
C HIS A 44 14.55 -5.49 -7.67
N ILE A 45 14.47 -5.78 -8.97
CA ILE A 45 13.22 -6.19 -9.64
C ILE A 45 12.76 -7.54 -9.10
N GLY A 46 11.52 -7.59 -8.59
CA GLY A 46 10.89 -8.79 -8.02
C GLY A 46 9.56 -9.18 -8.65
N GLY A 47 8.96 -8.33 -9.47
CA GLY A 47 7.62 -8.49 -10.03
C GLY A 47 7.57 -8.40 -11.55
N VAL A 48 6.54 -9.00 -12.14
CA VAL A 48 6.28 -8.93 -13.60
C VAL A 48 6.00 -7.50 -14.10
N PRO A 49 5.27 -6.62 -13.38
CA PRO A 49 5.08 -5.23 -13.81
C PRO A 49 6.40 -4.48 -14.01
N ASP A 50 7.36 -4.71 -13.11
CA ASP A 50 8.70 -4.14 -13.15
C ASP A 50 9.48 -4.64 -14.37
N VAL A 51 9.47 -5.96 -14.63
CA VAL A 51 10.16 -6.57 -15.78
C VAL A 51 9.63 -6.02 -17.10
N ARG A 52 8.30 -5.93 -17.26
CA ARG A 52 7.70 -5.38 -18.50
C ARG A 52 8.16 -3.95 -18.74
N ALA A 53 8.09 -3.08 -17.74
CA ALA A 53 8.54 -1.70 -17.88
C ALA A 53 10.06 -1.62 -18.14
N CYS A 54 10.88 -2.31 -17.34
CA CYS A 54 12.35 -2.31 -17.45
C CYS A 54 12.85 -2.79 -18.83
N SER A 55 12.28 -3.87 -19.35
CA SER A 55 12.64 -4.45 -20.65
C SER A 55 12.39 -3.54 -21.86
N THR A 56 11.59 -2.49 -21.72
CA THR A 56 11.42 -1.47 -22.79
C THR A 56 12.61 -0.51 -22.87
N MET A 57 13.35 -0.35 -21.77
CA MET A 57 14.39 0.66 -21.59
C MET A 57 15.81 0.09 -21.51
N LEU A 58 15.97 -1.17 -21.10
CA LEU A 58 17.27 -1.83 -21.01
C LEU A 58 17.33 -3.07 -21.90
N GLU A 59 18.51 -3.33 -22.48
CA GLU A 59 18.76 -4.51 -23.32
C GLU A 59 20.04 -5.24 -22.85
N GLY A 60 19.94 -6.55 -22.68
CA GLY A 60 21.05 -7.43 -22.28
C GLY A 60 22.01 -7.76 -23.42
N LEU A 61 22.96 -8.68 -23.14
CA LEU A 61 23.91 -9.16 -24.17
C LEU A 61 23.18 -9.87 -25.32
N VAL A 62 22.12 -10.61 -25.00
CA VAL A 62 21.32 -11.39 -25.94
C VAL A 62 19.83 -11.24 -25.65
N ARG A 63 18.97 -11.74 -26.55
CA ARG A 63 17.51 -11.67 -26.44
C ARG A 63 16.89 -13.02 -26.78
N VAL A 64 15.77 -13.38 -26.15
CA VAL A 64 14.98 -14.56 -26.56
C VAL A 64 14.07 -14.16 -27.73
N ASN A 65 13.80 -15.08 -28.65
CA ASN A 65 12.90 -14.83 -29.77
C ASN A 65 11.48 -14.46 -29.28
N PRO A 66 10.97 -13.24 -29.57
CA PRO A 66 9.69 -12.77 -29.04
C PRO A 66 8.47 -13.38 -29.73
N THR A 67 8.62 -14.07 -30.87
CA THR A 67 7.48 -14.57 -31.66
C THR A 67 7.03 -15.99 -31.30
N ASP A 68 7.83 -16.71 -30.51
CA ASP A 68 7.51 -18.07 -30.05
C ASP A 68 7.91 -18.21 -28.57
N PRO A 69 6.95 -18.21 -27.63
CA PRO A 69 7.21 -18.28 -26.19
C PRO A 69 7.79 -19.62 -25.74
N SER A 70 7.81 -20.65 -26.60
CA SER A 70 8.47 -21.93 -26.35
C SER A 70 9.88 -22.01 -26.95
N SER A 71 10.32 -20.96 -27.66
CA SER A 71 11.58 -20.96 -28.39
C SER A 71 12.76 -20.76 -27.46
N THR A 72 13.68 -21.71 -27.45
CA THR A 72 15.02 -21.55 -26.87
C THR A 72 15.97 -20.79 -27.81
N THR A 73 15.46 -20.21 -28.90
CA THR A 73 16.28 -19.48 -29.88
C THR A 73 16.72 -18.16 -29.30
N VAL A 74 18.04 -18.01 -29.15
CA VAL A 74 18.68 -16.79 -28.67
C VAL A 74 19.12 -15.94 -29.86
N LEU A 75 18.73 -14.67 -29.83
CA LEU A 75 19.04 -13.64 -30.82
C LEU A 75 20.10 -12.67 -30.28
N PRO A 76 20.92 -12.06 -31.15
CA PRO A 76 21.82 -10.98 -30.76
C PRO A 76 21.10 -9.80 -30.07
N GLY A 77 21.66 -9.33 -28.95
CA GLY A 77 21.29 -8.11 -28.21
C GLY A 77 22.44 -7.11 -28.28
N MET A 78 22.98 -6.62 -27.17
CA MET A 78 24.23 -5.83 -27.17
C MET A 78 25.43 -6.61 -27.73
N ALA A 79 25.46 -7.94 -27.59
CA ALA A 79 26.43 -8.78 -28.28
C ALA A 79 25.97 -9.03 -29.73
N GLU A 80 26.84 -8.78 -30.71
CA GLU A 80 26.58 -9.12 -32.12
C GLU A 80 26.83 -10.60 -32.42
N ARG A 81 27.75 -11.23 -31.68
CA ARG A 81 28.09 -12.66 -31.75
C ARG A 81 28.70 -13.14 -30.43
N TRP A 82 28.77 -14.45 -30.27
CA TRP A 82 29.47 -15.09 -29.16
C TRP A 82 30.14 -16.39 -29.60
N ASP A 83 31.22 -16.73 -28.92
CA ASP A 83 31.95 -17.99 -29.08
C ASP A 83 31.77 -18.84 -27.82
N ILE A 84 31.57 -20.15 -28.00
CA ILE A 84 31.43 -21.12 -26.90
C ILE A 84 32.58 -22.12 -27.02
N SER A 85 33.32 -22.35 -25.94
CA SER A 85 34.37 -23.38 -25.90
C SER A 85 33.80 -24.79 -26.12
N GLN A 86 34.64 -25.73 -26.56
CA GLN A 86 34.21 -27.12 -26.83
C GLN A 86 33.64 -27.83 -25.59
N ASP A 87 34.17 -27.51 -24.41
CA ASP A 87 33.71 -28.00 -23.12
C ASP A 87 32.50 -27.22 -22.56
N GLN A 88 32.02 -26.20 -23.27
CA GLN A 88 30.91 -25.31 -22.87
C GLN A 88 31.14 -24.60 -21.52
N LEU A 89 32.40 -24.44 -21.11
CA LEU A 89 32.75 -23.73 -19.87
C LEU A 89 33.06 -22.26 -20.07
N VAL A 90 33.35 -21.82 -21.29
CA VAL A 90 33.77 -20.43 -21.58
C VAL A 90 32.92 -19.85 -22.69
N TYR A 91 32.27 -18.74 -22.38
CA TYR A 91 31.45 -17.94 -23.30
C TYR A 91 32.15 -16.59 -23.52
N THR A 92 32.45 -16.27 -24.77
CA THR A 92 33.04 -14.97 -25.14
C THR A 92 32.03 -14.18 -25.94
N PHE A 93 31.51 -13.10 -25.38
CA PHE A 93 30.57 -12.20 -26.06
C PHE A 93 31.31 -11.01 -26.66
N HIS A 94 30.98 -10.70 -27.91
CA HIS A 94 31.54 -9.57 -28.65
C HIS A 94 30.44 -8.52 -28.84
N LEU A 95 30.61 -7.37 -28.20
CA LEU A 95 29.64 -6.28 -28.19
C LEU A 95 29.70 -5.49 -29.50
N ARG A 96 28.52 -5.12 -30.02
CA ARG A 96 28.37 -4.21 -31.15
C ARG A 96 28.76 -2.78 -30.75
N ASP A 97 28.93 -1.90 -31.73
CA ASP A 97 28.98 -0.46 -31.49
C ASP A 97 27.60 0.08 -31.07
N ALA A 98 27.51 0.65 -29.86
CA ALA A 98 26.28 1.10 -29.24
C ALA A 98 26.55 2.19 -28.20
N SER A 99 25.55 3.03 -27.98
CA SER A 99 25.59 4.13 -27.03
C SER A 99 24.42 4.05 -26.04
N TRP A 100 24.69 4.48 -24.81
CA TRP A 100 23.69 4.85 -23.84
C TRP A 100 22.89 6.05 -24.34
N SER A 101 21.69 6.28 -23.79
CA SER A 101 20.81 7.39 -24.15
C SER A 101 21.40 8.78 -23.90
N ASN A 102 22.49 8.87 -23.13
CA ASN A 102 23.25 10.10 -22.88
C ASN A 102 24.44 10.29 -23.84
N GLY A 103 24.64 9.37 -24.79
CA GLY A 103 25.73 9.39 -25.76
C GLY A 103 27.02 8.67 -25.33
N ASP A 104 27.14 8.26 -24.06
CA ASP A 104 28.30 7.47 -23.60
C ASP A 104 28.32 6.10 -24.30
N PRO A 105 29.49 5.52 -24.62
CA PRO A 105 29.56 4.19 -25.21
C PRO A 105 29.06 3.12 -24.21
N VAL A 106 28.29 2.14 -24.69
CA VAL A 106 28.00 0.92 -23.92
C VAL A 106 29.20 -0.02 -24.04
N THR A 107 29.75 -0.45 -22.91
CA THR A 107 30.97 -1.27 -22.86
C THR A 107 30.78 -2.55 -22.06
N ALA A 108 31.68 -3.52 -22.24
CA ALA A 108 31.73 -4.74 -21.47
C ALA A 108 31.92 -4.49 -19.96
N HIS A 109 32.53 -3.36 -19.57
CA HIS A 109 32.65 -2.95 -18.16
C HIS A 109 31.31 -2.57 -17.51
N ASP A 110 30.30 -2.15 -18.29
CA ASP A 110 28.97 -1.86 -17.74
C ASP A 110 28.27 -3.15 -17.28
N PHE A 111 28.44 -4.23 -18.04
CA PHE A 111 27.96 -5.57 -17.68
C PHE A 111 28.73 -6.14 -16.49
N GLU A 112 30.05 -6.06 -16.51
CA GLU A 112 30.91 -6.46 -15.39
C GLU A 112 30.49 -5.75 -14.10
N TYR A 113 30.29 -4.43 -14.14
CA TYR A 113 29.84 -3.63 -13.01
C TYR A 113 28.47 -4.06 -12.50
N SER A 114 27.48 -4.23 -13.39
CA SER A 114 26.14 -4.71 -13.03
C SER A 114 26.17 -6.07 -12.33
N TRP A 115 26.91 -7.03 -12.87
CA TRP A 115 26.97 -8.38 -12.34
C TRP A 115 27.75 -8.44 -11.02
N LYS A 116 28.82 -7.64 -10.89
CA LYS A 116 29.51 -7.43 -9.61
C LYS A 116 28.59 -6.86 -8.56
N ARG A 117 27.80 -5.85 -8.94
CA ARG A 117 26.84 -5.22 -8.05
C ARG A 117 25.78 -6.21 -7.58
N LEU A 118 25.26 -7.06 -8.47
CA LEU A 118 24.30 -8.10 -8.12
C LEU A 118 24.91 -9.12 -7.13
N LEU A 119 26.17 -9.50 -7.32
CA LEU A 119 26.92 -10.41 -6.44
C LEU A 119 27.46 -9.76 -5.16
N THR A 120 27.22 -8.47 -4.93
CA THR A 120 27.69 -7.77 -3.72
C THR A 120 26.59 -7.80 -2.65
N PRO A 121 26.80 -8.44 -1.48
CA PRO A 121 25.74 -8.64 -0.47
C PRO A 121 25.05 -7.35 0.00
N THR A 122 25.82 -6.26 0.14
CA THR A 122 25.28 -4.95 0.58
C THR A 122 24.34 -4.30 -0.42
N THR A 123 24.28 -4.79 -1.67
CA THR A 123 23.31 -4.32 -2.67
C THR A 123 21.89 -4.75 -2.31
N GLY A 124 21.71 -5.86 -1.59
CA GLY A 124 20.38 -6.42 -1.30
C GLY A 124 19.67 -6.92 -2.55
N ALA A 125 20.42 -7.43 -3.53
CA ALA A 125 19.87 -7.96 -4.76
C ALA A 125 19.06 -9.24 -4.50
N ILE A 126 17.93 -9.37 -5.20
CA ILE A 126 16.96 -10.46 -4.95
C ILE A 126 17.03 -11.61 -5.97
N TYR A 127 17.84 -11.48 -7.03
CA TYR A 127 18.07 -12.52 -8.04
C TYR A 127 19.55 -12.95 -8.12
N THR A 128 20.31 -12.80 -7.03
CA THR A 128 21.75 -13.14 -6.98
C THR A 128 22.04 -14.58 -7.39
N ASP A 129 21.18 -15.53 -7.01
CA ASP A 129 21.34 -16.95 -7.33
C ASP A 129 21.38 -17.23 -8.84
N GLN A 130 20.81 -16.34 -9.66
CA GLN A 130 20.87 -16.49 -11.12
C GLN A 130 22.30 -16.45 -11.65
N LEU A 131 23.26 -15.86 -10.92
CA LEU A 131 24.67 -15.77 -11.33
C LEU A 131 25.52 -16.94 -10.81
N ARG A 132 24.97 -17.86 -10.02
CA ARG A 132 25.72 -18.96 -9.38
C ARG A 132 26.44 -19.89 -10.36
N TYR A 133 26.01 -19.94 -11.62
CA TYR A 133 26.63 -20.74 -12.67
C TYR A 133 28.00 -20.20 -13.09
N ILE A 134 28.26 -18.91 -12.85
CA ILE A 134 29.54 -18.27 -13.13
C ILE A 134 30.56 -18.74 -12.10
N ARG A 135 31.76 -19.07 -12.60
CA ARG A 135 32.86 -19.55 -11.77
C ARG A 135 33.10 -18.59 -10.61
N ASN A 136 33.16 -19.13 -9.40
CA ASN A 136 33.44 -18.37 -8.17
C ASN A 136 32.43 -17.24 -7.81
N ALA A 137 31.27 -17.16 -8.46
CA ALA A 137 30.27 -16.14 -8.16
C ALA A 137 29.71 -16.24 -6.74
N MET A 138 29.28 -17.43 -6.30
CA MET A 138 28.78 -17.64 -4.93
C MET A 138 29.89 -17.56 -3.87
N PRO A 139 31.09 -18.14 -4.07
CA PRO A 139 32.23 -17.88 -3.19
C PRO A 139 32.51 -16.38 -3.01
N TYR A 140 32.42 -15.56 -4.05
CA TYR A 140 32.59 -14.11 -3.92
C TYR A 140 31.46 -13.48 -3.10
N PHE A 141 30.20 -13.85 -3.36
CA PHE A 141 29.07 -13.39 -2.55
C PHE A 141 29.22 -13.74 -1.07
N ASN A 142 29.76 -14.92 -0.76
CA ASN A 142 30.03 -15.39 0.60
C ASN A 142 31.28 -14.76 1.24
N GLY A 143 32.06 -13.95 0.50
CA GLY A 143 33.30 -13.35 0.98
C GLY A 143 34.49 -14.32 1.06
N GLU A 144 34.44 -15.46 0.36
CA GLU A 144 35.46 -16.50 0.37
C GLU A 144 36.61 -16.23 -0.62
N VAL A 145 36.34 -15.46 -1.69
CA VAL A 145 37.28 -15.10 -2.77
C VAL A 145 37.14 -13.63 -3.17
N THR A 146 38.11 -13.07 -3.88
CA THR A 146 38.01 -11.69 -4.38
C THR A 146 37.36 -11.60 -5.76
N TRP A 147 36.99 -10.39 -6.20
CA TRP A 147 36.34 -10.18 -7.51
C TRP A 147 37.19 -10.70 -8.68
N GLU A 148 38.50 -10.58 -8.56
CA GLU A 148 39.47 -11.00 -9.59
C GLU A 148 39.48 -12.51 -9.83
N GLU A 149 38.96 -13.29 -8.87
CA GLU A 149 38.83 -14.74 -8.97
C GLU A 149 37.49 -15.16 -9.59
N VAL A 150 36.52 -14.24 -9.71
CA VAL A 150 35.24 -14.49 -10.37
C VAL A 150 35.46 -14.71 -11.86
N GLY A 151 34.72 -15.65 -12.45
CA GLY A 151 34.80 -16.05 -13.85
C GLY A 151 34.32 -15.00 -14.85
N ILE A 152 34.51 -13.71 -14.60
CA ILE A 152 34.14 -12.61 -15.50
C ILE A 152 35.41 -11.83 -15.84
N LYS A 153 35.72 -11.72 -17.12
CA LYS A 153 36.87 -10.94 -17.60
C LYS A 153 36.46 -10.02 -18.73
N VAL A 154 36.95 -8.77 -18.68
CA VAL A 154 36.78 -7.77 -19.72
C VAL A 154 38.15 -7.43 -20.29
N PRO A 155 38.67 -8.19 -21.29
CA PRO A 155 40.00 -7.93 -21.84
C PRO A 155 40.08 -6.60 -22.62
N ASP A 156 38.94 -6.10 -23.12
CA ASP A 156 38.80 -4.82 -23.79
C ASP A 156 37.34 -4.33 -23.70
N PRO A 157 37.04 -3.05 -24.02
CA PRO A 157 35.68 -2.50 -23.88
C PRO A 157 34.57 -3.18 -24.68
N ARG A 158 34.89 -4.05 -25.65
CA ARG A 158 33.92 -4.74 -26.52
C ARG A 158 33.85 -6.24 -26.28
N THR A 159 34.62 -6.79 -25.35
CA THR A 159 34.68 -8.23 -25.11
C THR A 159 34.42 -8.53 -23.64
N ILE A 160 33.44 -9.41 -23.37
CA ILE A 160 33.25 -9.99 -22.03
C ILE A 160 33.35 -11.51 -22.13
N VAL A 161 34.25 -12.09 -21.33
CA VAL A 161 34.50 -13.52 -21.23
C VAL A 161 33.91 -14.01 -19.91
N VAL A 162 33.04 -15.00 -19.99
CA VAL A 162 32.39 -15.63 -18.84
C VAL A 162 32.81 -17.09 -18.75
N GLN A 163 33.40 -17.47 -17.62
CA GLN A 163 33.73 -18.85 -17.29
C GLN A 163 32.68 -19.39 -16.31
N LEU A 164 32.15 -20.59 -16.59
CA LEU A 164 31.17 -21.26 -15.75
C LEU A 164 31.81 -22.29 -14.82
N ASN A 165 31.10 -22.68 -13.76
CA ASN A 165 31.49 -23.76 -12.85
C ASN A 165 31.42 -25.14 -13.53
N HIS A 166 30.45 -25.31 -14.43
CA HIS A 166 30.16 -26.53 -15.17
C HIS A 166 29.43 -26.17 -16.48
N PRO A 167 29.33 -27.10 -17.45
CA PRO A 167 28.50 -26.87 -18.65
C PRO A 167 27.07 -26.51 -18.25
N CYS A 168 26.49 -25.46 -18.86
CA CYS A 168 25.15 -24.98 -18.57
C CYS A 168 24.38 -24.77 -19.89
N PRO A 169 23.59 -25.76 -20.36
CA PRO A 169 22.94 -25.72 -21.68
C PRO A 169 21.98 -24.54 -21.90
N PHE A 170 21.50 -23.92 -20.82
CA PHE A 170 20.55 -22.80 -20.84
C PHE A 170 21.21 -21.45 -20.49
N PHE A 171 22.55 -21.37 -20.45
CA PHE A 171 23.25 -20.15 -20.06
C PHE A 171 22.94 -18.94 -20.97
N LEU A 172 22.79 -19.14 -22.28
CA LEU A 172 22.45 -18.04 -23.19
C LEU A 172 21.04 -17.49 -22.95
N THR A 173 20.07 -18.34 -22.59
CA THR A 173 18.73 -17.88 -22.21
C THR A 173 18.72 -17.17 -20.86
N LEU A 174 19.61 -17.57 -19.95
CA LEU A 174 19.78 -16.94 -18.64
C LEU A 174 20.33 -15.51 -18.77
N VAL A 175 21.37 -15.32 -19.60
CA VAL A 175 21.98 -13.99 -19.86
C VAL A 175 21.05 -13.04 -20.65
N ALA A 176 19.95 -13.55 -21.21
CA ALA A 176 18.90 -12.73 -21.82
C ALA A 176 17.96 -12.07 -20.79
N MET A 177 18.01 -12.49 -19.51
CA MET A 177 17.10 -12.01 -18.48
C MET A 177 17.50 -10.65 -17.89
N PHE A 178 16.53 -9.96 -17.30
CA PHE A 178 16.73 -8.65 -16.68
C PHE A 178 17.85 -8.58 -15.63
N PRO A 179 18.15 -9.59 -14.77
CA PRO A 179 19.24 -9.47 -13.80
C PRO A 179 20.61 -9.29 -14.47
N TYR A 180 20.72 -9.70 -15.73
CA TYR A 180 21.94 -9.59 -16.54
C TYR A 180 22.03 -8.29 -17.33
N TYR A 181 21.02 -7.41 -17.24
CA TYR A 181 21.02 -6.14 -17.95
C TYR A 181 22.08 -5.17 -17.40
N PRO A 182 22.75 -4.41 -18.27
CA PRO A 182 23.72 -3.41 -17.84
C PRO A 182 22.97 -2.22 -17.21
N VAL A 183 23.61 -1.54 -16.27
CA VAL A 183 23.18 -0.24 -15.75
C VAL A 183 24.29 0.77 -15.99
N ASN A 184 23.93 2.02 -16.26
CA ASN A 184 24.93 3.07 -16.40
C ASN A 184 25.53 3.40 -15.01
N ARG A 185 26.78 2.97 -14.79
CA ARG A 185 27.49 3.15 -13.52
C ARG A 185 27.49 4.60 -13.05
N ARG A 186 27.79 5.53 -13.96
CA ARG A 186 27.91 6.96 -13.64
C ARG A 186 26.58 7.53 -13.16
N ALA A 187 25.48 7.22 -13.84
CA ALA A 187 24.15 7.66 -13.42
C ALA A 187 23.80 7.12 -12.03
N LEU A 188 24.09 5.84 -11.78
CA LEU A 188 23.84 5.21 -10.48
C LEU A 188 24.67 5.84 -9.36
N GLU A 189 26.00 5.93 -9.52
CA GLU A 189 26.89 6.51 -8.51
C GLU A 189 26.61 7.99 -8.25
N THR A 190 26.19 8.74 -9.27
CA THR A 190 25.88 10.17 -9.15
C THR A 190 24.55 10.41 -8.43
N HIS A 191 23.53 9.58 -8.69
CA HIS A 191 22.16 9.85 -8.25
C HIS A 191 21.65 8.92 -7.15
N GLY A 192 22.43 7.91 -6.74
CA GLY A 192 22.04 6.92 -5.74
C GLY A 192 20.70 6.27 -6.08
N GLU A 193 19.84 6.05 -5.10
CA GLU A 193 18.49 5.47 -5.30
C GLU A 193 17.60 6.23 -6.31
N ARG A 194 17.90 7.50 -6.61
CA ARG A 194 17.12 8.29 -7.57
C ARG A 194 17.56 8.09 -9.02
N TRP A 195 18.55 7.22 -9.28
CA TRP A 195 19.04 6.95 -10.64
C TRP A 195 17.94 6.39 -11.56
N THR A 196 16.94 5.72 -10.99
CA THR A 196 15.80 5.17 -11.73
C THR A 196 14.71 6.19 -12.08
N ARG A 197 14.87 7.47 -11.72
CA ARG A 197 13.88 8.54 -11.98
C ARG A 197 14.03 9.10 -13.40
N PRO A 198 12.95 9.65 -14.02
CA PRO A 198 12.97 10.09 -15.42
C PRO A 198 14.14 11.00 -15.81
N ALA A 199 14.54 11.92 -14.92
CA ALA A 199 15.64 12.86 -15.19
C ALA A 199 17.04 12.22 -15.16
N ASN A 200 17.18 11.05 -14.55
CA ASN A 200 18.46 10.41 -14.25
C ASN A 200 18.63 9.06 -14.96
N PHE A 201 17.55 8.46 -15.47
CA PHE A 201 17.57 7.13 -16.08
C PHE A 201 18.32 7.16 -17.42
N VAL A 202 19.44 6.44 -17.49
CA VAL A 202 20.23 6.31 -18.72
C VAL A 202 20.02 4.90 -19.28
N ALA A 203 19.39 4.82 -20.45
CA ALA A 203 18.90 3.60 -21.08
C ALA A 203 19.79 3.16 -22.24
N ASN A 204 19.96 1.85 -22.45
CA ASN A 204 20.58 1.27 -23.66
C ASN A 204 19.58 0.53 -24.57
N GLY A 205 18.30 0.49 -24.19
CA GLY A 205 17.22 -0.16 -24.94
C GLY A 205 16.49 0.78 -25.91
N ALA A 206 15.40 0.27 -26.49
CA ALA A 206 14.63 0.92 -27.57
C ALA A 206 13.92 2.21 -27.15
N PHE A 207 13.62 2.38 -25.86
CA PHE A 207 12.98 3.56 -25.32
C PHE A 207 13.77 4.15 -24.15
N LEU A 208 13.61 5.44 -23.90
CA LEU A 208 14.07 6.11 -22.69
C LEU A 208 12.88 6.67 -21.91
N MET A 209 13.01 6.71 -20.59
CA MET A 209 11.97 7.27 -19.73
C MET A 209 11.84 8.78 -19.94
N LYS A 210 10.61 9.22 -20.21
CA LYS A 210 10.27 10.64 -20.29
C LYS A 210 9.55 11.13 -19.03
N GLU A 211 8.67 10.31 -18.48
CA GLU A 211 7.82 10.63 -17.35
C GLU A 211 7.54 9.36 -16.55
N TRP A 212 7.42 9.50 -15.22
CA TRP A 212 6.91 8.47 -14.35
C TRP A 212 6.11 9.15 -13.24
N VAL A 213 4.80 8.95 -13.28
CA VAL A 213 3.84 9.37 -12.25
C VAL A 213 3.40 8.11 -11.52
N PRO A 214 3.82 7.88 -10.26
CA PRO A 214 3.48 6.67 -9.53
C PRO A 214 1.97 6.47 -9.37
N ASN A 215 1.51 5.23 -9.58
CA ASN A 215 0.10 4.79 -9.57
C ASN A 215 -0.77 5.43 -10.67
N ASP A 216 -0.15 5.94 -11.73
CA ASP A 216 -0.84 6.49 -12.89
C ASP A 216 -0.20 5.91 -14.16
N ARG A 217 1.01 6.38 -14.50
CA ARG A 217 1.67 5.96 -15.74
C ARG A 217 3.18 6.20 -15.80
N ILE A 218 3.86 5.39 -16.62
CA ILE A 218 5.21 5.63 -17.13
C ILE A 218 5.10 5.96 -18.62
N VAL A 219 5.70 7.08 -19.03
CA VAL A 219 5.82 7.44 -20.46
C VAL A 219 7.26 7.24 -20.88
N VAL A 220 7.46 6.39 -21.88
CA VAL A 220 8.76 6.18 -22.52
C VAL A 220 8.70 6.63 -23.98
N VAL A 221 9.77 7.23 -24.48
CA VAL A 221 9.87 7.73 -25.85
C VAL A 221 11.01 7.03 -26.58
N ARG A 222 10.95 6.96 -27.91
CA ARG A 222 11.98 6.30 -28.73
C ARG A 222 13.37 6.81 -28.35
N ASN A 223 14.29 5.88 -28.12
CA ASN A 223 15.69 6.20 -27.87
C ASN A 223 16.45 6.41 -29.19
N PRO A 224 16.84 7.65 -29.54
CA PRO A 224 17.57 7.91 -30.79
C PRO A 224 18.98 7.32 -30.79
N HIS A 225 19.54 6.98 -29.62
CA HIS A 225 20.86 6.37 -29.47
C HIS A 225 20.84 4.83 -29.46
N TYR A 226 19.65 4.22 -29.48
CA TYR A 226 19.54 2.76 -29.54
C TYR A 226 20.15 2.24 -30.85
N TRP A 227 20.98 1.20 -30.76
CA TRP A 227 21.70 0.67 -31.93
C TRP A 227 20.78 0.26 -33.09
N ASN A 228 19.52 -0.10 -32.78
CA ASN A 228 18.50 -0.48 -33.76
C ASN A 228 17.35 0.53 -33.82
N ALA A 229 17.61 1.83 -33.58
CA ALA A 229 16.58 2.87 -33.54
C ALA A 229 15.76 2.95 -34.84
N GLU A 230 16.34 2.60 -35.99
CA GLU A 230 15.63 2.57 -37.29
C GLU A 230 14.51 1.51 -37.35
N ALA A 231 14.66 0.40 -36.62
CA ALA A 231 13.62 -0.64 -36.56
C ALA A 231 12.48 -0.25 -35.61
N VAL A 232 12.68 0.71 -34.71
CA VAL A 232 11.67 1.15 -33.74
C VAL A 232 10.66 2.05 -34.44
N GLN A 233 9.46 1.53 -34.70
CA GLN A 233 8.40 2.28 -35.40
C GLN A 233 7.54 3.15 -34.46
N LEU A 234 7.50 2.82 -33.17
CA LEU A 234 6.76 3.59 -32.16
C LEU A 234 7.55 4.85 -31.78
N GLU A 235 6.85 5.96 -31.62
CA GLU A 235 7.46 7.19 -31.08
C GLU A 235 7.41 7.21 -29.56
N ARG A 236 6.36 6.63 -28.98
CA ARG A 236 6.04 6.73 -27.56
C ARG A 236 5.26 5.51 -27.08
N VAL A 237 5.55 5.07 -25.87
CA VAL A 237 4.76 4.07 -25.15
C VAL A 237 4.28 4.68 -23.84
N GLU A 238 2.98 4.56 -23.55
CA GLU A 238 2.37 4.94 -22.28
C GLU A 238 1.97 3.66 -21.52
N ILE A 239 2.55 3.48 -20.33
CA ILE A 239 2.40 2.30 -19.50
C ILE A 239 1.57 2.71 -18.28
N TYR A 240 0.27 2.42 -18.28
CA TYR A 240 -0.63 2.76 -17.17
C TYR A 240 -0.52 1.73 -16.03
N ALA A 241 -0.72 2.16 -14.78
CA ALA A 241 -0.66 1.31 -13.60
C ALA A 241 -1.89 1.50 -12.68
N SER A 242 -2.54 0.39 -12.33
CA SER A 242 -3.71 0.27 -11.47
C SER A 242 -4.03 -1.20 -11.11
N ASP A 243 -4.32 -1.46 -9.84
CA ASP A 243 -4.78 -2.79 -9.39
C ASP A 243 -6.24 -3.08 -9.75
N ASN A 244 -6.96 -2.12 -10.32
CA ASN A 244 -8.38 -2.27 -10.64
C ASN A 244 -8.59 -2.83 -12.05
N ILE A 245 -8.68 -4.15 -12.15
CA ILE A 245 -8.88 -4.88 -13.41
C ILE A 245 -10.13 -4.47 -14.20
N ASP A 246 -11.18 -3.96 -13.53
CA ASP A 246 -12.37 -3.42 -14.20
C ASP A 246 -12.07 -2.07 -14.86
N THR A 247 -11.36 -1.17 -14.18
CA THR A 247 -10.87 0.09 -14.75
C THR A 247 -9.99 -0.18 -15.96
N ASN A 248 -9.06 -1.13 -15.84
CA ASN A 248 -8.11 -1.50 -16.87
C ASN A 248 -8.83 -1.98 -18.15
N LEU A 249 -9.82 -2.87 -17.99
CA LEU A 249 -10.64 -3.34 -19.11
C LEU A 249 -11.50 -2.20 -19.68
N ASN A 250 -12.08 -1.33 -18.85
CA ASN A 250 -12.94 -0.25 -19.34
C ASN A 250 -12.14 0.78 -20.17
N MET A 251 -10.89 1.08 -19.80
CA MET A 251 -10.00 1.90 -20.62
C MET A 251 -9.74 1.26 -22.00
N PHE A 252 -9.48 -0.04 -22.03
CA PHE A 252 -9.33 -0.78 -23.30
C PHE A 252 -10.60 -0.71 -24.14
N MET A 253 -11.77 -0.97 -23.52
CA MET A 253 -13.07 -0.90 -24.19
C MET A 253 -13.43 0.51 -24.70
N ALA A 254 -12.91 1.55 -24.05
CA ALA A 254 -13.07 2.94 -24.46
C ALA A 254 -12.07 3.36 -25.56
N GLY A 255 -11.11 2.49 -25.92
CA GLY A 255 -10.02 2.78 -26.86
C GLY A 255 -8.94 3.70 -26.28
N GLU A 256 -8.87 3.82 -24.95
CA GLU A 256 -7.84 4.59 -24.25
C GLU A 256 -6.53 3.81 -24.11
N THR A 257 -6.60 2.48 -24.14
CA THR A 257 -5.44 1.58 -24.22
C THR A 257 -5.59 0.57 -25.35
N GLU A 258 -4.47 0.20 -25.98
CA GLU A 258 -4.43 -0.80 -27.04
C GLU A 258 -4.17 -2.22 -26.52
N TRP A 259 -3.77 -2.37 -25.25
CA TRP A 259 -3.53 -3.66 -24.60
C TRP A 259 -3.80 -3.61 -23.09
N VAL A 260 -4.36 -4.68 -22.55
CA VAL A 260 -4.58 -4.88 -21.11
C VAL A 260 -4.04 -6.25 -20.69
N THR A 261 -3.34 -6.31 -19.56
CA THR A 261 -2.67 -7.53 -19.09
C THR A 261 -3.62 -8.56 -18.48
N ASP A 262 -4.80 -8.13 -18.03
CA ASP A 262 -5.80 -8.94 -17.34
C ASP A 262 -7.21 -8.32 -17.41
N PHE A 263 -8.23 -9.11 -17.06
CA PHE A 263 -9.62 -8.65 -16.98
C PHE A 263 -10.41 -9.43 -15.92
N PRO A 264 -11.56 -8.89 -15.44
CA PRO A 264 -12.41 -9.59 -14.49
C PRO A 264 -13.01 -10.85 -15.10
N VAL A 265 -12.96 -11.96 -14.37
CA VAL A 265 -13.58 -13.24 -14.74
C VAL A 265 -15.06 -13.09 -15.14
N SER A 266 -15.79 -12.19 -14.48
CA SER A 266 -17.21 -11.91 -14.80
C SER A 266 -17.42 -11.40 -16.23
N ARG A 267 -16.37 -10.85 -16.85
CA ARG A 267 -16.35 -10.32 -18.21
C ARG A 267 -15.76 -11.31 -19.23
N ALA A 268 -15.29 -12.47 -18.80
CA ALA A 268 -14.55 -13.42 -19.65
C ALA A 268 -15.31 -13.82 -20.92
N GLU A 269 -16.59 -14.15 -20.83
CA GLU A 269 -17.38 -14.55 -22.00
C GLU A 269 -17.51 -13.42 -23.04
N ALA A 270 -17.75 -12.19 -22.58
CA ALA A 270 -17.85 -11.03 -23.45
C ALA A 270 -16.49 -10.70 -24.08
N VAL A 271 -15.41 -10.79 -23.30
CA VAL A 271 -14.05 -10.52 -23.75
C VAL A 271 -13.58 -11.57 -24.76
N MET A 272 -13.80 -12.85 -24.49
CA MET A 272 -13.42 -13.95 -25.40
C MET A 272 -14.15 -13.89 -26.75
N ALA A 273 -15.29 -13.21 -26.83
CA ALA A 273 -16.03 -13.00 -28.06
C ALA A 273 -15.47 -11.84 -28.92
N MET A 274 -14.52 -11.05 -28.40
CA MET A 274 -13.95 -9.91 -29.12
C MET A 274 -12.95 -10.38 -30.19
N PRO A 275 -12.95 -9.78 -31.39
CA PRO A 275 -11.94 -10.03 -32.42
C PRO A 275 -10.50 -9.77 -31.96
N GLU A 276 -10.33 -8.82 -31.04
CA GLU A 276 -9.05 -8.40 -30.44
C GLU A 276 -8.59 -9.34 -29.31
N TYR A 277 -9.40 -10.34 -28.95
CA TYR A 277 -9.01 -11.31 -27.93
C TYR A 277 -7.98 -12.30 -28.48
N HIS A 278 -6.81 -12.29 -27.86
CA HIS A 278 -5.75 -13.24 -28.13
C HIS A 278 -5.59 -14.17 -26.93
N ASN A 279 -5.46 -15.46 -27.20
CA ASN A 279 -5.25 -16.47 -26.17
C ASN A 279 -4.11 -17.40 -26.60
N GLY A 280 -2.95 -17.23 -25.96
CA GLY A 280 -1.78 -18.07 -26.16
C GLY A 280 -1.55 -19.02 -24.99
N ASP A 281 -0.89 -20.16 -25.25
CA ASP A 281 -0.34 -20.98 -24.18
C ASP A 281 0.75 -20.16 -23.45
N SER A 282 0.63 -20.06 -22.12
CA SER A 282 1.65 -19.42 -21.27
C SER A 282 2.50 -20.50 -20.62
N LEU A 283 3.81 -20.29 -20.53
CA LEU A 283 4.65 -21.10 -19.65
C LEU A 283 4.49 -20.59 -18.22
N GLY A 284 3.41 -20.97 -17.55
CA GLY A 284 3.22 -20.58 -16.15
C GLY A 284 2.20 -21.43 -15.42
N THR A 285 2.31 -21.45 -14.10
CA THR A 285 1.52 -22.31 -13.23
C THR A 285 1.06 -21.53 -12.01
N ASN A 286 -0.23 -21.64 -11.69
CA ASN A 286 -0.82 -21.16 -10.45
C ASN A 286 -0.81 -22.30 -9.41
N PHE A 287 -0.46 -22.00 -8.16
CA PHE A 287 -0.40 -22.99 -7.08
C PHE A 287 -0.64 -22.34 -5.71
N TYR A 288 -0.97 -23.14 -4.70
CA TYR A 288 -0.86 -22.73 -3.30
C TYR A 288 0.45 -23.21 -2.69
N ARG A 289 1.08 -22.36 -1.88
CA ARG A 289 2.24 -22.68 -1.03
C ARG A 289 1.76 -23.11 0.34
N PHE A 290 2.33 -24.18 0.88
CA PHE A 290 2.16 -24.55 2.28
C PHE A 290 3.41 -24.15 3.06
N ASN A 291 3.22 -23.42 4.16
CA ASN A 291 4.31 -23.18 5.09
C ASN A 291 4.57 -24.45 5.91
N VAL A 292 5.54 -25.26 5.47
CA VAL A 292 5.79 -26.58 6.09
C VAL A 292 6.43 -26.49 7.47
N THR A 293 6.78 -25.28 7.92
CA THR A 293 7.26 -25.02 9.29
C THR A 293 6.12 -24.88 10.30
N ARG A 294 4.87 -24.76 9.83
CA ARG A 294 3.69 -24.59 10.68
C ARG A 294 2.88 -25.88 10.78
N LYS A 295 2.48 -26.25 12.00
CA LYS A 295 1.54 -27.36 12.22
C LYS A 295 0.14 -26.96 11.78
N PRO A 296 -0.64 -27.86 11.15
CA PRO A 296 -0.34 -29.25 10.81
C PRO A 296 0.19 -29.42 9.37
N LEU A 297 0.61 -28.31 8.74
CA LEU A 297 1.15 -28.31 7.38
C LEU A 297 2.57 -28.89 7.30
N ASP A 298 3.21 -29.20 8.43
CA ASP A 298 4.43 -30.01 8.53
C ASP A 298 4.19 -31.48 8.15
N ASP A 299 2.97 -32.00 8.33
CA ASP A 299 2.58 -33.35 7.92
C ASP A 299 2.24 -33.43 6.42
N VAL A 300 3.03 -34.21 5.68
CA VAL A 300 2.84 -34.44 4.23
C VAL A 300 1.43 -34.97 3.90
N ARG A 301 0.82 -35.77 4.78
CA ARG A 301 -0.52 -36.33 4.57
C ARG A 301 -1.58 -35.24 4.57
N VAL A 302 -1.41 -34.20 5.39
CA VAL A 302 -2.30 -33.03 5.42
C VAL A 302 -2.19 -32.27 4.10
N ARG A 303 -0.97 -32.00 3.61
CA ARG A 303 -0.75 -31.30 2.34
C ARG A 303 -1.34 -32.05 1.14
N HIS A 304 -1.16 -33.38 1.09
CA HIS A 304 -1.82 -34.22 0.09
C HIS A 304 -3.35 -34.17 0.20
N ALA A 305 -3.90 -34.27 1.41
CA ALA A 305 -5.34 -34.17 1.61
C ALA A 305 -5.90 -32.83 1.12
N LEU A 306 -5.23 -31.71 1.43
CA LEU A 306 -5.62 -30.38 0.97
C LEU A 306 -5.59 -30.29 -0.57
N ASN A 307 -4.53 -30.76 -1.24
CA ASN A 307 -4.48 -30.73 -2.71
C ASN A 307 -5.53 -31.64 -3.36
N MET A 308 -5.66 -32.89 -2.90
CA MET A 308 -6.57 -33.88 -3.48
C MET A 308 -8.06 -33.55 -3.28
N ALA A 309 -8.37 -32.64 -2.35
CA ALA A 309 -9.71 -32.13 -2.11
C ALA A 309 -10.12 -30.96 -3.03
N ILE A 310 -9.22 -30.47 -3.89
CA ILE A 310 -9.50 -29.36 -4.81
C ILE A 310 -9.90 -29.91 -6.18
N ASP A 311 -11.12 -29.60 -6.60
CA ASP A 311 -11.63 -29.94 -7.93
C ASP A 311 -11.14 -28.89 -8.94
N LYS A 312 -9.93 -29.11 -9.46
CA LYS A 312 -9.24 -28.18 -10.38
C LYS A 312 -9.99 -28.00 -11.72
N GLU A 313 -10.71 -29.04 -12.17
CA GLU A 313 -11.59 -28.97 -13.33
C GLU A 313 -12.73 -27.97 -13.13
N LYS A 314 -13.36 -27.97 -11.94
CA LYS A 314 -14.37 -26.95 -11.61
C LYS A 314 -13.78 -25.55 -11.57
N ILE A 315 -12.56 -25.37 -11.05
CA ILE A 315 -11.90 -24.07 -11.03
C ILE A 315 -11.75 -23.54 -12.45
N VAL A 316 -11.16 -24.30 -13.36
CA VAL A 316 -10.91 -23.78 -14.72
C VAL A 316 -12.20 -23.59 -15.52
N LYS A 317 -13.19 -24.47 -15.31
CA LYS A 317 -14.45 -24.45 -16.07
C LYS A 317 -15.44 -23.39 -15.62
N PHE A 318 -15.55 -23.17 -14.30
CA PHE A 318 -16.60 -22.34 -13.72
C PHE A 318 -16.08 -21.07 -13.06
N ILE A 319 -14.82 -21.07 -12.60
CA ILE A 319 -14.22 -19.91 -11.96
C ILE A 319 -13.39 -19.13 -12.98
N THR A 320 -12.27 -19.64 -13.50
CA THR A 320 -11.40 -18.82 -14.38
C THR A 320 -12.01 -18.59 -15.77
N ARG A 321 -12.65 -19.61 -16.35
CA ARG A 321 -13.41 -19.56 -17.61
C ARG A 321 -12.63 -19.08 -18.85
N CYS A 322 -11.30 -18.91 -18.79
CA CYS A 322 -10.49 -18.41 -19.90
C CYS A 322 -9.74 -19.54 -20.66
N GLY A 323 -10.10 -20.79 -20.36
CA GLY A 323 -9.58 -21.99 -21.01
C GLY A 323 -8.33 -22.58 -20.36
N GLU A 324 -7.93 -22.10 -19.18
CA GLU A 324 -6.84 -22.69 -18.41
C GLU A 324 -6.98 -24.22 -18.27
N ARG A 325 -5.84 -24.90 -18.18
CA ARG A 325 -5.81 -26.36 -18.02
C ARG A 325 -5.52 -26.69 -16.56
N PRO A 326 -6.21 -27.66 -15.94
CA PRO A 326 -5.87 -28.10 -14.58
C PRO A 326 -4.40 -28.52 -14.49
N ALA A 327 -3.76 -28.21 -13.37
CA ALA A 327 -2.37 -28.56 -13.14
C ALA A 327 -2.27 -29.57 -12.00
N ASP A 328 -1.69 -30.74 -12.28
CA ASP A 328 -1.34 -31.75 -11.27
C ASP A 328 0.16 -31.81 -10.99
N HIS A 329 0.94 -31.00 -11.69
CA HIS A 329 2.38 -30.85 -11.56
C HIS A 329 2.74 -29.37 -11.77
N VAL A 330 3.96 -28.96 -11.39
CA VAL A 330 4.35 -27.53 -11.40
C VAL A 330 4.82 -27.09 -12.77
N THR A 331 5.42 -27.99 -13.55
CA THR A 331 6.01 -27.67 -14.85
C THR A 331 4.96 -27.80 -15.97
N PRO A 332 4.70 -26.77 -16.79
CA PRO A 332 3.78 -26.88 -17.92
C PRO A 332 4.15 -28.03 -18.88
N PRO A 333 3.19 -28.85 -19.34
CA PRO A 333 3.47 -30.01 -20.19
C PRO A 333 3.84 -29.64 -21.64
N THR A 334 3.83 -28.34 -21.96
CA THR A 334 4.17 -27.77 -23.27
C THR A 334 5.67 -27.55 -23.48
N ILE A 335 6.50 -27.69 -22.43
CA ILE A 335 7.96 -27.61 -22.58
C ILE A 335 8.47 -28.79 -23.41
N THR A 336 9.21 -28.49 -24.47
CA THR A 336 9.75 -29.48 -25.41
C THR A 336 10.62 -30.52 -24.71
N ARG A 337 10.48 -31.80 -25.12
CA ARG A 337 11.26 -32.96 -24.61
C ARG A 337 11.10 -33.30 -23.13
N TYR A 338 10.22 -32.60 -22.40
CA TYR A 338 9.90 -32.94 -21.02
C TYR A 338 8.55 -33.66 -20.91
N ARG A 339 8.48 -34.62 -19.97
CA ARG A 339 7.25 -35.33 -19.62
C ARG A 339 7.12 -35.28 -18.09
N PRO A 340 6.25 -34.42 -17.55
CA PRO A 340 6.08 -34.31 -16.12
C PRO A 340 5.49 -35.62 -15.54
N PRO A 341 5.87 -36.00 -14.31
CA PRO A 341 5.28 -37.13 -13.61
C PRO A 341 3.80 -36.85 -13.29
N ALA A 342 3.03 -37.92 -13.09
CA ALA A 342 1.64 -37.81 -12.67
C ALA A 342 1.55 -37.29 -11.22
N GLY A 343 0.76 -36.25 -11.00
CA GLY A 343 0.41 -35.78 -9.66
C GLY A 343 -0.66 -36.64 -8.99
N PRO A 344 -0.98 -36.35 -7.71
CA PRO A 344 -1.95 -37.14 -6.94
C PRO A 344 -3.42 -36.98 -7.41
N GLY A 345 -3.72 -36.00 -8.27
CA GLY A 345 -5.06 -35.77 -8.84
C GLY A 345 -6.13 -35.41 -7.80
N TYR A 346 -7.39 -35.43 -8.24
CA TYR A 346 -8.57 -35.18 -7.40
C TYR A 346 -9.20 -36.50 -6.89
N ASP A 347 -9.10 -36.76 -5.59
CA ASP A 347 -9.74 -37.91 -4.92
C ASP A 347 -10.08 -37.56 -3.47
N VAL A 348 -11.34 -37.14 -3.26
CA VAL A 348 -11.88 -36.74 -1.96
C VAL A 348 -11.89 -37.90 -0.96
N LYS A 349 -12.07 -39.14 -1.42
CA LYS A 349 -12.12 -40.30 -0.51
C LYS A 349 -10.73 -40.53 0.09
N LYS A 350 -9.70 -40.51 -0.74
CA LYS A 350 -8.31 -40.62 -0.28
C LYS A 350 -7.88 -39.40 0.53
N ALA A 351 -8.30 -38.20 0.15
CA ALA A 351 -8.05 -36.98 0.92
C ALA A 351 -8.59 -37.06 2.35
N ARG A 352 -9.85 -37.50 2.53
CA ARG A 352 -10.46 -37.75 3.86
C ARG A 352 -9.73 -38.82 4.65
N GLN A 353 -9.28 -39.88 3.99
CA GLN A 353 -8.50 -40.95 4.62
C GLN A 353 -7.16 -40.39 5.16
N LEU A 354 -6.40 -39.66 4.33
CA LEU A 354 -5.12 -39.08 4.72
C LEU A 354 -5.27 -38.07 5.86
N LEU A 355 -6.32 -37.25 5.81
CA LEU A 355 -6.62 -36.27 6.86
C LEU A 355 -6.99 -36.96 8.18
N ALA A 356 -7.73 -38.09 8.14
CA ALA A 356 -8.02 -38.90 9.31
C ALA A 356 -6.77 -39.59 9.88
N GLU A 357 -5.91 -40.14 9.02
CA GLU A 357 -4.61 -40.73 9.41
C GLU A 357 -3.67 -39.69 10.03
N ALA A 358 -3.78 -38.42 9.62
CA ALA A 358 -3.08 -37.28 10.22
C ALA A 358 -3.69 -36.80 11.55
N GLY A 359 -4.76 -37.44 12.04
CA GLY A 359 -5.38 -37.13 13.33
C GLY A 359 -6.62 -36.24 13.26
N PHE A 360 -7.13 -35.93 12.06
CA PHE A 360 -8.27 -35.03 11.86
C PHE A 360 -9.45 -35.72 11.14
N PRO A 361 -10.04 -36.79 11.71
CA PRO A 361 -11.12 -37.53 11.07
C PRO A 361 -12.34 -36.63 10.83
N GLY A 362 -12.72 -36.48 9.56
CA GLY A 362 -13.80 -35.58 9.14
C GLY A 362 -13.55 -34.11 9.47
N GLY A 363 -12.28 -33.69 9.54
CA GLY A 363 -11.86 -32.33 9.85
C GLY A 363 -11.92 -31.96 11.34
N LYS A 364 -12.37 -32.87 12.21
CA LYS A 364 -12.46 -32.61 13.66
C LYS A 364 -11.08 -32.36 14.27
N GLY A 365 -10.95 -31.26 15.00
CA GLY A 365 -9.71 -30.85 15.64
C GLY A 365 -8.70 -30.19 14.69
N PHE A 366 -9.05 -29.99 13.41
CA PHE A 366 -8.19 -29.27 12.47
C PHE A 366 -8.11 -27.79 12.88
N PRO A 367 -6.91 -27.21 13.03
CA PRO A 367 -6.77 -25.81 13.43
C PRO A 367 -7.24 -24.88 12.33
N ARG A 368 -7.67 -23.68 12.74
CA ARG A 368 -8.07 -22.63 11.79
C ARG A 368 -6.81 -22.05 11.15
N LEU A 369 -6.58 -22.39 9.90
CA LEU A 369 -5.49 -21.82 9.09
C LEU A 369 -6.00 -20.67 8.22
N THR A 370 -5.08 -19.84 7.74
CA THR A 370 -5.37 -18.76 6.78
C THR A 370 -4.87 -19.11 5.37
N LEU A 371 -5.61 -18.67 4.37
CA LEU A 371 -5.23 -18.65 2.96
C LEU A 371 -5.01 -17.19 2.54
N LEU A 372 -3.74 -16.80 2.46
CA LEU A 372 -3.26 -15.48 2.08
C LEU A 372 -3.27 -15.31 0.55
N TYR A 373 -3.83 -14.21 0.03
CA TYR A 373 -3.81 -13.86 -1.39
C TYR A 373 -3.67 -12.34 -1.61
N ASN A 374 -3.04 -11.95 -2.71
CA ASN A 374 -2.89 -10.54 -3.06
C ASN A 374 -4.20 -9.93 -3.61
N THR A 375 -4.38 -8.62 -3.50
CA THR A 375 -5.56 -7.88 -3.97
C THR A 375 -5.83 -8.10 -5.45
N SER A 376 -6.86 -8.90 -5.72
CA SER A 376 -7.38 -9.22 -7.05
C SER A 376 -8.72 -9.94 -6.88
N GLU A 377 -9.78 -9.46 -7.53
CA GLU A 377 -11.08 -10.13 -7.49
C GLU A 377 -11.02 -11.54 -8.10
N ASN A 378 -10.15 -11.77 -9.09
CA ASN A 378 -9.93 -13.10 -9.66
C ASN A 378 -9.30 -14.07 -8.63
N HIS A 379 -8.30 -13.63 -7.87
CA HIS A 379 -7.70 -14.47 -6.82
C HIS A 379 -8.65 -14.72 -5.65
N LYS A 380 -9.43 -13.71 -5.27
CA LYS A 380 -10.47 -13.84 -4.25
C LYS A 380 -11.51 -14.89 -4.62
N ALA A 381 -11.98 -14.89 -5.87
CA ALA A 381 -12.94 -15.87 -6.36
C ALA A 381 -12.39 -17.31 -6.30
N ILE A 382 -11.10 -17.51 -6.68
CA ILE A 382 -10.44 -18.82 -6.58
C ILE A 382 -10.26 -19.23 -5.11
N ALA A 383 -9.85 -18.31 -4.24
CA ALA A 383 -9.67 -18.57 -2.81
C ALA A 383 -10.98 -18.97 -2.13
N GLN A 384 -12.09 -18.29 -2.45
CA GLN A 384 -13.44 -18.63 -1.98
C GLN A 384 -13.90 -20.00 -2.49
N ALA A 385 -13.64 -20.31 -3.76
CA ALA A 385 -13.98 -21.62 -4.31
C ALA A 385 -13.22 -22.74 -3.60
N VAL A 386 -11.91 -22.58 -3.39
CA VAL A 386 -11.08 -23.58 -2.69
C VAL A 386 -11.46 -23.70 -1.21
N GLN A 387 -11.76 -22.58 -0.54
CA GLN A 387 -12.32 -22.59 0.82
C GLN A 387 -13.61 -23.43 0.90
N SER A 388 -14.55 -23.24 -0.04
CA SER A 388 -15.79 -24.04 -0.11
C SER A 388 -15.49 -25.51 -0.34
N MET A 389 -14.58 -25.82 -1.27
CA MET A 389 -14.20 -27.21 -1.55
C MET A 389 -13.58 -27.89 -0.33
N TRP A 390 -12.69 -27.24 0.42
CA TRP A 390 -12.15 -27.81 1.65
C TRP A 390 -13.21 -28.00 2.72
N LYS A 391 -14.16 -27.07 2.86
CA LYS A 391 -15.28 -27.22 3.78
C LYS A 391 -16.17 -28.42 3.42
N GLU A 392 -16.55 -28.55 2.16
CA GLU A 392 -17.42 -29.62 1.66
C GLU A 392 -16.72 -31.00 1.65
N ASN A 393 -15.48 -31.03 1.15
CA ASN A 393 -14.74 -32.27 0.92
C ASN A 393 -14.04 -32.77 2.18
N LEU A 394 -13.56 -31.90 3.07
CA LEU A 394 -12.77 -32.30 4.24
C LEU A 394 -13.41 -31.94 5.59
N GLY A 395 -14.42 -31.06 5.60
CA GLY A 395 -15.05 -30.59 6.84
C GLY A 395 -14.23 -29.55 7.60
N ILE A 396 -13.22 -28.94 6.96
CA ILE A 396 -12.30 -27.96 7.58
C ILE A 396 -12.65 -26.53 7.17
N ASP A 397 -12.45 -25.58 8.08
CA ASP A 397 -12.65 -24.14 7.84
C ASP A 397 -11.29 -23.44 7.69
N ILE A 398 -11.08 -22.80 6.54
CA ILE A 398 -9.88 -21.99 6.26
C ILE A 398 -10.33 -20.54 6.15
N ALA A 399 -9.66 -19.61 6.84
CA ALA A 399 -9.92 -18.18 6.72
C ALA A 399 -9.23 -17.61 5.47
N LEU A 400 -9.80 -16.56 4.87
CA LEU A 400 -9.19 -15.89 3.71
C LEU A 400 -8.59 -14.55 4.16
N GLU A 401 -7.35 -14.28 3.76
CA GLU A 401 -6.63 -13.04 4.10
C GLU A 401 -6.16 -12.33 2.83
N ASN A 402 -6.47 -11.04 2.72
CA ASN A 402 -6.10 -10.23 1.57
C ASN A 402 -5.01 -9.20 1.94
N ARG A 403 -4.02 -9.03 1.05
CA ARG A 403 -2.96 -8.02 1.16
C ARG A 403 -2.73 -7.33 -0.17
N GLU A 404 -2.39 -6.04 -0.13
CA GLU A 404 -1.81 -5.34 -1.27
C GLU A 404 -0.49 -6.03 -1.70
N TRP A 405 -0.15 -5.97 -3.00
CA TRP A 405 0.92 -6.76 -3.61
C TRP A 405 2.25 -6.65 -2.88
N LYS A 406 2.64 -5.45 -2.45
CA LYS A 406 3.90 -5.23 -1.74
C LYS A 406 3.93 -5.94 -0.39
N VAL A 407 2.87 -5.78 0.40
CA VAL A 407 2.76 -6.41 1.72
C VAL A 407 2.68 -7.93 1.58
N TYR A 408 1.93 -8.41 0.59
CA TYR A 408 1.84 -9.82 0.26
C TYR A 408 3.22 -10.45 -0.03
N LEU A 409 4.04 -9.83 -0.89
CA LEU A 409 5.37 -10.34 -1.22
C LEU A 409 6.27 -10.39 0.01
N TRP A 410 6.16 -9.39 0.89
CA TRP A 410 6.92 -9.32 2.13
C TRP A 410 6.55 -10.44 3.10
N ASP A 411 5.26 -10.67 3.32
CA ASP A 411 4.76 -11.72 4.23
C ASP A 411 5.15 -13.12 3.72
N VAL A 412 5.03 -13.36 2.41
CA VAL A 412 5.44 -14.62 1.77
C VAL A 412 6.95 -14.86 1.93
N ARG A 413 7.79 -13.84 1.69
CA ARG A 413 9.26 -13.93 1.84
C ARG A 413 9.70 -14.20 3.28
N LYS A 414 8.91 -13.75 4.26
CA LYS A 414 9.18 -13.97 5.69
C LYS A 414 8.57 -15.24 6.26
N LEU A 415 7.88 -16.04 5.44
CA LEU A 415 7.09 -17.20 5.90
C LEU A 415 6.04 -16.81 6.95
N ASP A 416 5.50 -15.59 6.88
CA ASP A 416 4.42 -15.14 7.77
C ASP A 416 3.04 -15.42 7.18
N TYR A 417 2.75 -16.70 6.95
CA TYR A 417 1.48 -17.18 6.42
C TYR A 417 1.34 -18.69 6.71
N ASP A 418 0.11 -19.24 6.67
CA ASP A 418 -0.12 -20.70 6.72
C ASP A 418 -0.14 -21.29 5.30
N ILE A 419 -1.11 -20.85 4.50
CA ILE A 419 -1.24 -21.19 3.09
C ILE A 419 -1.21 -19.88 2.31
N ALA A 420 -0.41 -19.77 1.26
CA ALA A 420 -0.36 -18.58 0.42
C ALA A 420 -0.67 -18.92 -1.02
N ARG A 421 -1.39 -18.04 -1.70
CA ARG A 421 -1.45 -17.99 -3.16
C ARG A 421 -0.03 -17.98 -3.73
N GLY A 422 0.12 -18.47 -4.95
CA GLY A 422 1.40 -18.58 -5.60
C GLY A 422 1.18 -18.69 -7.11
N GLY A 423 2.19 -18.27 -7.84
CA GLY A 423 2.23 -18.46 -9.27
C GLY A 423 3.65 -18.26 -9.77
N TRP A 424 3.98 -18.94 -10.84
CA TRP A 424 5.23 -18.74 -11.56
C TRP A 424 4.97 -18.62 -13.04
N ILE A 425 5.65 -17.69 -13.69
CA ILE A 425 5.75 -17.58 -15.14
C ILE A 425 7.22 -17.84 -15.45
N ALA A 426 7.48 -18.70 -16.43
CA ALA A 426 8.83 -19.08 -16.82
C ALA A 426 9.66 -17.83 -17.16
N ASP A 427 10.82 -17.72 -16.51
CA ASP A 427 11.80 -16.69 -16.82
C ASP A 427 12.50 -16.96 -18.15
N TYR A 428 12.68 -18.23 -18.46
CA TYR A 428 13.25 -18.77 -19.69
C TYR A 428 12.58 -20.12 -20.01
N PRO A 429 12.49 -20.52 -21.29
CA PRO A 429 11.68 -21.68 -21.72
C PRO A 429 12.39 -23.02 -21.47
N ASP A 430 12.67 -23.32 -20.20
CA ASP A 430 13.35 -24.55 -19.73
C ASP A 430 12.65 -25.10 -18.48
N VAL A 431 12.72 -26.42 -18.26
CA VAL A 431 12.14 -27.07 -17.07
C VAL A 431 12.74 -26.53 -15.77
N ASN A 432 14.02 -26.13 -15.81
CA ASN A 432 14.74 -25.63 -14.65
C ASN A 432 14.06 -24.44 -13.98
N THR A 433 13.47 -23.51 -14.74
CA THR A 433 12.80 -22.33 -14.16
C THR A 433 11.68 -22.71 -13.18
N PHE A 434 11.03 -23.87 -13.35
CA PHE A 434 9.95 -24.34 -12.49
C PHE A 434 10.43 -25.18 -11.31
N LEU A 435 11.56 -25.88 -11.45
CA LEU A 435 12.05 -26.84 -10.45
C LEU A 435 13.20 -26.29 -9.60
N ASP A 436 14.00 -25.37 -10.13
CA ASP A 436 15.12 -24.81 -9.38
C ASP A 436 14.70 -23.96 -8.17
N MET A 437 13.52 -23.35 -8.25
CA MET A 437 13.02 -22.43 -7.23
C MET A 437 12.72 -23.08 -5.86
N TRP A 438 12.79 -24.41 -5.75
CA TRP A 438 12.44 -25.15 -4.53
C TRP A 438 13.66 -25.67 -3.76
N ARG A 439 14.87 -25.24 -4.14
CA ARG A 439 16.09 -25.69 -3.48
C ARG A 439 16.21 -25.17 -2.05
N SER A 440 16.85 -25.97 -1.20
CA SER A 440 17.11 -25.64 0.21
C SER A 440 18.34 -24.77 0.40
N ASP A 441 19.36 -24.96 -0.44
CA ASP A 441 20.67 -24.30 -0.34
C ASP A 441 20.67 -22.82 -0.79
N THR A 442 19.55 -22.36 -1.34
CA THR A 442 19.30 -20.97 -1.70
C THR A 442 18.50 -20.21 -0.62
N MET A 443 18.18 -20.84 0.52
CA MET A 443 17.34 -20.25 1.58
C MET A 443 17.92 -18.99 2.23
N ASP A 444 19.24 -18.82 2.23
CA ASP A 444 19.92 -17.67 2.85
C ASP A 444 20.06 -16.46 1.91
N THR A 445 19.70 -16.60 0.62
CA THR A 445 19.87 -15.59 -0.45
C THR A 445 18.54 -15.19 -1.09
N PHE A 446 17.62 -14.57 -0.33
CA PHE A 446 16.34 -14.04 -0.87
C PHE A 446 15.59 -15.04 -1.79
N ASN A 447 15.47 -16.28 -1.32
CA ASN A 447 14.98 -17.45 -2.06
C ASN A 447 13.55 -17.32 -2.63
N ASN A 448 13.30 -17.97 -3.77
CA ASN A 448 11.95 -18.23 -4.29
C ASN A 448 11.25 -19.45 -3.63
N ASN A 449 11.99 -20.26 -2.86
CA ASN A 449 11.48 -21.34 -2.00
C ASN A 449 10.85 -20.76 -0.72
N ASN A 450 9.83 -19.93 -0.91
CA ASN A 450 9.04 -19.33 0.15
C ASN A 450 8.06 -20.36 0.72
N THR A 451 8.51 -21.54 1.18
CA THR A 451 7.66 -22.58 1.81
C THR A 451 8.26 -23.12 3.12
N GLY A 452 9.56 -22.89 3.34
CA GLY A 452 10.33 -23.51 4.42
C GLY A 452 10.68 -24.99 4.19
N TRP A 453 10.34 -25.55 3.03
CA TRP A 453 10.63 -26.94 2.68
C TRP A 453 12.09 -27.13 2.29
N GLN A 454 12.67 -28.23 2.78
CA GLN A 454 14.06 -28.60 2.53
C GLN A 454 14.16 -30.08 2.19
N ASN A 455 14.94 -30.42 1.17
CA ASN A 455 15.21 -31.80 0.80
C ASN A 455 16.54 -31.95 0.04
N ALA A 456 17.53 -32.56 0.68
CA ALA A 456 18.86 -32.73 0.11
C ALA A 456 18.90 -33.65 -1.14
N GLU A 457 17.98 -34.61 -1.27
CA GLU A 457 17.86 -35.44 -2.48
C GLU A 457 17.36 -34.59 -3.65
N TYR A 458 16.39 -33.71 -3.40
CA TYR A 458 15.89 -32.76 -4.39
C TYR A 458 17.00 -31.82 -4.87
N ASP A 459 17.72 -31.20 -3.93
CA ASP A 459 18.81 -30.27 -4.25
C ASP A 459 19.88 -30.96 -5.12
N ALA A 460 20.26 -32.19 -4.78
CA ALA A 460 21.21 -32.99 -5.55
C ALA A 460 20.69 -33.36 -6.96
N LEU A 461 19.38 -33.62 -7.12
CA LEU A 461 18.78 -33.89 -8.42
C LEU A 461 18.79 -32.64 -9.31
N ILE A 462 18.43 -31.47 -8.77
CA ILE A 462 18.49 -30.22 -9.52
C ILE A 462 19.93 -29.89 -9.92
N GLU A 463 20.89 -30.07 -9.01
CA GLU A 463 22.30 -29.83 -9.30
C GLU A 463 22.83 -30.74 -10.41
N ARG A 464 22.49 -32.04 -10.37
CA ARG A 464 22.84 -32.98 -11.43
C ARG A 464 22.19 -32.60 -12.76
N ALA A 465 20.92 -32.18 -12.76
CA ALA A 465 20.23 -31.74 -13.96
C ALA A 465 20.83 -30.45 -14.56
N ASN A 466 21.44 -29.60 -13.74
CA ASN A 466 22.13 -28.39 -14.19
C ASN A 466 23.47 -28.70 -14.89
N GLN A 467 24.07 -29.86 -14.62
CA GLN A 467 25.36 -30.30 -15.17
C GLN A 467 25.22 -31.30 -16.32
N GLU A 468 24.03 -31.89 -16.50
CA GLU A 468 23.76 -32.87 -17.55
C GLU A 468 23.64 -32.21 -18.93
N THR A 469 24.42 -32.71 -19.89
CA THR A 469 24.47 -32.18 -21.26
C THR A 469 23.67 -33.01 -22.25
N ASP A 470 23.35 -34.26 -21.91
CA ASP A 470 22.40 -35.06 -22.68
C ASP A 470 20.95 -34.61 -22.40
N PRO A 471 20.20 -34.10 -23.39
CA PRO A 471 18.86 -33.57 -23.17
C PRO A 471 17.86 -34.59 -22.60
N ASP A 472 17.97 -35.86 -23.00
CA ASP A 472 17.05 -36.90 -22.55
C ASP A 472 17.38 -37.36 -21.11
N GLY A 473 18.67 -37.52 -20.78
CA GLY A 473 19.14 -37.73 -19.41
C GLY A 473 18.73 -36.60 -18.46
N ARG A 474 18.89 -35.34 -18.89
CA ARG A 474 18.49 -34.15 -18.11
C ARG A 474 16.99 -34.14 -17.83
N ALA A 475 16.16 -34.44 -18.84
CA ALA A 475 14.72 -34.55 -18.69
C ALA A 475 14.30 -35.65 -17.69
N GLN A 476 15.01 -36.78 -17.67
CA GLN A 476 14.76 -37.86 -16.69
C GLN A 476 15.09 -37.43 -15.25
N ILE A 477 16.19 -36.71 -15.05
CA ILE A 477 16.57 -36.20 -13.72
C ILE A 477 15.53 -35.17 -13.23
N PHE A 478 15.08 -34.26 -14.10
CA PHE A 478 13.99 -33.34 -13.74
C PHE A 478 12.69 -34.05 -13.38
N ALA A 479 12.34 -35.12 -14.11
CA ALA A 479 11.14 -35.90 -13.79
C ALA A 479 11.26 -36.57 -12.41
N GLN A 480 12.46 -37.01 -12.01
CA GLN A 480 12.72 -37.52 -10.66
C GLN A 480 12.57 -36.42 -9.61
N ALA A 481 13.11 -35.22 -9.87
CA ALA A 481 12.98 -34.08 -8.96
C ALA A 481 11.50 -33.67 -8.80
N GLU A 482 10.76 -33.48 -9.88
CA GLU A 482 9.34 -33.12 -9.81
C GLU A 482 8.51 -34.22 -9.13
N ALA A 483 8.83 -35.50 -9.34
CA ALA A 483 8.16 -36.60 -8.64
C ALA A 483 8.39 -36.53 -7.12
N LEU A 484 9.59 -36.14 -6.68
CA LEU A 484 9.90 -35.91 -5.27
C LEU A 484 9.15 -34.70 -4.71
N LEU A 485 9.09 -33.58 -5.45
CA LEU A 485 8.31 -32.40 -5.08
C LEU A 485 6.82 -32.74 -4.92
N LEU A 486 6.24 -33.55 -5.81
CA LEU A 486 4.86 -34.00 -5.74
C LEU A 486 4.63 -35.10 -4.68
N ARG A 487 5.67 -35.81 -4.26
CA ARG A 487 5.60 -36.74 -3.13
C ARG A 487 5.56 -35.98 -1.80
N GLU A 488 6.36 -34.93 -1.67
CA GLU A 488 6.46 -34.12 -0.45
C GLU A 488 5.41 -33.00 -0.40
N MET A 489 4.87 -32.57 -1.55
CA MET A 489 3.77 -31.61 -1.69
C MET A 489 3.94 -30.31 -0.88
N PRO A 490 5.08 -29.59 -0.95
CA PRO A 490 5.19 -28.26 -0.31
C PRO A 490 4.32 -27.19 -1.01
N ILE A 491 3.81 -27.51 -2.21
CA ILE A 491 2.84 -26.71 -2.97
C ILE A 491 1.69 -27.57 -3.48
N ALA A 492 0.56 -26.96 -3.78
CA ALA A 492 -0.59 -27.56 -4.47
C ALA A 492 -0.83 -26.84 -5.82
N PRO A 493 -0.38 -27.39 -6.96
CA PRO A 493 -0.67 -26.83 -8.29
C PRO A 493 -2.18 -26.80 -8.56
N LEU A 494 -2.69 -25.72 -9.16
CA LEU A 494 -4.11 -25.54 -9.46
C LEU A 494 -4.38 -25.61 -10.97
N TYR A 495 -3.71 -24.76 -11.75
CA TYR A 495 -3.89 -24.68 -13.20
C TYR A 495 -2.67 -24.05 -13.89
N PHE A 496 -2.49 -24.38 -15.17
CA PHE A 496 -1.52 -23.71 -16.04
C PHE A 496 -2.13 -22.41 -16.58
N TYR A 497 -1.39 -21.32 -16.45
CA TYR A 497 -1.80 -20.03 -17.00
C TYR A 497 -1.97 -20.13 -18.52
N ARG A 498 -2.93 -19.39 -19.04
CA ARG A 498 -2.89 -18.92 -20.41
C ARG A 498 -2.58 -17.42 -20.42
N GLN A 499 -2.32 -16.86 -21.59
CA GLN A 499 -2.30 -15.41 -21.80
C GLN A 499 -3.64 -14.98 -22.45
N PRO A 500 -4.77 -14.95 -21.73
CA PRO A 500 -6.02 -14.43 -22.26
C PRO A 500 -5.95 -12.90 -22.20
N GLN A 501 -5.60 -12.24 -23.31
CA GLN A 501 -5.42 -10.79 -23.33
C GLN A 501 -6.12 -10.16 -24.55
N PRO A 502 -6.99 -9.17 -24.33
CA PRO A 502 -7.45 -8.26 -25.37
C PRO A 502 -6.28 -7.37 -25.81
N GLY A 503 -6.01 -7.34 -27.10
CA GLY A 503 -4.99 -6.46 -27.67
C GLY A 503 -5.19 -6.24 -29.16
N ALA A 504 -4.96 -5.01 -29.62
CA ALA A 504 -4.85 -4.78 -31.06
C ALA A 504 -3.60 -5.51 -31.60
N THR A 505 -3.68 -6.14 -32.77
CA THR A 505 -2.52 -6.78 -33.40
C THR A 505 -1.51 -5.72 -33.86
N VAL A 506 -0.62 -5.28 -32.98
CA VAL A 506 0.45 -4.34 -33.32
C VAL A 506 1.51 -5.10 -34.12
N GLY A 507 1.35 -5.08 -35.45
CA GLY A 507 2.32 -5.64 -36.42
C GLY A 507 1.71 -6.45 -37.57
N GLY A 508 0.43 -6.84 -37.51
CA GLY A 508 -0.19 -7.69 -38.53
C GLY A 508 -0.51 -7.01 -39.87
N GLN A 509 -0.57 -5.67 -39.91
CA GLN A 509 -0.95 -4.93 -41.13
C GLN A 509 0.20 -4.70 -42.12
N LEU A 510 1.47 -4.78 -41.70
CA LEU A 510 2.62 -4.62 -42.61
C LEU A 510 3.05 -5.94 -43.27
N ALA A 511 2.78 -7.10 -42.66
CA ALA A 511 3.15 -8.40 -43.22
C ALA A 511 2.16 -8.93 -44.28
N ARG A 512 0.91 -8.44 -44.30
CA ARG A 512 -0.12 -8.89 -45.27
C ARG A 512 -0.02 -8.27 -46.66
N GLN A 513 0.89 -7.30 -46.88
CA GLN A 513 1.07 -6.66 -48.20
C GLN A 513 2.21 -7.24 -49.06
N ARG A 514 2.89 -8.31 -48.64
CA ARG A 514 3.88 -9.00 -49.48
C ARG A 514 3.81 -10.51 -49.32
N LEU A 515 2.81 -11.12 -49.94
CA LEU A 515 2.83 -12.50 -50.43
C LEU A 515 1.54 -12.74 -51.24
N GLU A 516 1.42 -12.06 -52.38
CA GLU A 516 0.56 -12.55 -53.45
C GLU A 516 1.36 -13.60 -54.24
N LEU A 517 1.02 -14.87 -54.03
CA LEU A 517 1.24 -15.92 -55.03
C LEU A 517 -0.13 -16.54 -55.36
N PRO A 518 -0.44 -16.77 -56.64
CA PRO A 518 -1.78 -17.10 -57.07
C PRO A 518 -2.04 -18.59 -56.90
N SER A 519 -3.13 -18.95 -56.22
CA SER A 519 -3.70 -20.30 -56.31
C SER A 519 -5.20 -20.24 -56.59
N VAL A 520 -5.47 -20.55 -57.86
CA VAL A 520 -6.65 -21.18 -58.47
C VAL A 520 -7.71 -21.69 -57.48
N GLY A 521 -8.95 -21.26 -57.73
CA GLY A 521 -10.09 -21.55 -56.89
C GLY A 521 -10.62 -22.98 -56.95
N LEU A 522 -11.53 -23.26 -56.03
CA LEU A 522 -12.66 -24.16 -56.21
C LEU A 522 -13.73 -23.81 -55.18
N SER A 523 -14.86 -23.35 -55.70
CA SER A 523 -16.11 -23.10 -55.00
C SER A 523 -16.79 -24.40 -54.60
N ILE A 524 -17.34 -24.48 -53.39
CA ILE A 524 -18.61 -25.21 -53.16
C ILE A 524 -19.47 -24.38 -52.20
N SER A 525 -20.60 -23.93 -52.74
CA SER A 525 -21.74 -23.39 -52.00
C SER A 525 -22.64 -24.52 -51.51
N ALA A 526 -23.28 -24.37 -50.35
CA ALA A 526 -24.72 -24.63 -50.21
C ALA A 526 -25.28 -24.06 -48.91
N ALA A 527 -26.21 -23.12 -49.09
CA ALA A 527 -27.16 -22.60 -48.12
C ALA A 527 -28.19 -23.66 -47.66
N ARG A 528 -28.77 -23.54 -46.45
CA ARG A 528 -30.12 -22.97 -46.16
C ARG A 528 -30.69 -23.52 -44.84
N GLY A 529 -31.54 -22.70 -44.20
CA GLY A 529 -32.25 -22.92 -42.93
C GLY A 529 -33.26 -24.09 -42.96
N ASP A 530 -34.00 -24.39 -41.90
CA ASP A 530 -34.97 -23.50 -41.25
C ASP A 530 -35.53 -24.14 -39.96
N ALA A 531 -36.06 -23.28 -39.07
CA ALA A 531 -37.20 -23.46 -38.11
C ALA A 531 -37.21 -24.67 -37.13
N MET A 532 -37.78 -24.63 -35.91
CA MET A 532 -39.04 -24.05 -35.47
C MET A 532 -39.14 -24.11 -33.91
N ARG A 533 -39.93 -23.23 -33.29
CA ARG A 533 -40.21 -23.11 -31.84
C ARG A 533 -41.61 -23.65 -31.49
N ARG A 534 -41.79 -23.97 -30.19
CA ARG A 534 -43.04 -24.16 -29.38
C ARG A 534 -43.76 -25.51 -29.58
N ARG A 535 -44.44 -26.15 -28.61
CA ARG A 535 -44.94 -25.93 -27.23
C ARG A 535 -45.35 -27.35 -26.74
N GLU A 536 -45.27 -27.78 -25.47
CA GLU A 536 -46.31 -27.72 -24.40
C GLU A 536 -46.08 -28.92 -23.45
N PHE A 537 -46.14 -28.75 -22.12
CA PHE A 537 -47.15 -29.37 -21.23
C PHE A 537 -46.93 -28.99 -19.75
N LEU A 538 -47.98 -28.40 -19.16
CA LEU A 538 -48.36 -28.31 -17.74
C LEU A 538 -48.54 -29.73 -17.13
N ALA A 539 -48.76 -30.03 -15.85
CA ALA A 539 -48.75 -29.42 -14.53
C ALA A 539 -49.14 -30.57 -13.56
N THR A 540 -48.80 -30.48 -12.28
CA THR A 540 -49.66 -31.00 -11.22
C THR A 540 -49.53 -30.08 -10.02
N THR A 541 -50.67 -29.57 -9.57
CA THR A 541 -50.84 -28.55 -8.53
C THR A 541 -51.71 -29.12 -7.41
N ALA A 542 -51.45 -28.61 -6.19
CA ALA A 542 -52.37 -28.49 -5.05
C ALA A 542 -52.68 -29.78 -4.26
N ALA A 543 -52.95 -29.77 -2.95
CA ALA A 543 -52.77 -28.83 -1.85
C ALA A 543 -53.39 -29.50 -0.61
N VAL A 544 -52.71 -29.45 0.55
CA VAL A 544 -53.26 -29.34 1.91
C VAL A 544 -52.09 -28.73 2.70
N GLY A 545 -52.13 -27.60 3.41
CA GLY A 545 -53.21 -26.93 4.10
C GLY A 545 -52.84 -26.85 5.59
N VAL A 546 -52.39 -25.68 6.04
CA VAL A 546 -52.34 -25.23 7.46
C VAL A 546 -51.36 -25.96 8.40
N ALA A 547 -50.11 -25.48 8.43
CA ALA A 547 -49.26 -25.37 9.64
C ALA A 547 -48.00 -24.52 9.33
N SER A 548 -48.19 -23.29 8.84
CA SER A 548 -47.14 -22.27 8.88
C SER A 548 -47.14 -21.66 10.27
N LEU A 549 -46.38 -22.25 11.21
CA LEU A 549 -45.91 -21.65 12.46
C LEU A 549 -45.00 -22.68 13.18
N CYS A 550 -43.73 -22.29 13.37
CA CYS A 550 -42.69 -22.86 14.26
C CYS A 550 -41.60 -23.78 13.66
N GLY A 551 -40.38 -23.22 13.59
CA GLY A 551 -39.04 -23.86 13.46
C GLY A 551 -38.25 -23.37 12.24
N CYS A 552 -37.46 -22.26 12.21
CA CYS A 552 -36.41 -21.73 13.11
C CYS A 552 -35.35 -22.79 13.46
N GLY A 553 -34.03 -22.61 13.35
CA GLY A 553 -33.18 -21.46 13.05
C GLY A 553 -31.74 -21.84 13.47
N GLY A 554 -30.75 -21.57 12.62
CA GLY A 554 -29.33 -21.81 12.91
C GLY A 554 -28.46 -20.75 12.25
N GLY A 555 -28.93 -19.50 12.24
CA GLY A 555 -28.04 -18.35 12.07
C GLY A 555 -27.26 -18.14 13.37
N GLU A 556 -26.14 -17.43 13.29
CA GLU A 556 -25.55 -16.84 14.50
C GLU A 556 -26.67 -16.21 15.33
N PRO A 557 -26.69 -16.43 16.66
CA PRO A 557 -27.70 -15.80 17.49
C PRO A 557 -27.71 -14.30 17.18
N PRO A 558 -28.90 -13.70 17.00
CA PRO A 558 -29.00 -12.29 16.69
C PRO A 558 -28.19 -11.50 17.72
N ASP A 559 -27.39 -10.57 17.22
CA ASP A 559 -26.56 -9.72 18.06
C ASP A 559 -27.42 -9.03 19.14
N PRO A 560 -26.87 -8.80 20.35
CA PRO A 560 -27.63 -8.19 21.43
C PRO A 560 -28.25 -6.85 21.01
N PRO A 561 -29.41 -6.45 21.58
CA PRO A 561 -30.10 -5.22 21.19
C PRO A 561 -29.25 -3.93 21.33
N GLN A 562 -28.25 -3.94 22.21
CA GLN A 562 -27.29 -2.85 22.40
C GLN A 562 -25.97 -3.10 21.62
N THR A 563 -26.06 -3.52 20.36
CA THR A 563 -24.90 -3.69 19.46
C THR A 563 -24.73 -2.51 18.53
N LEU A 564 -23.60 -1.79 18.66
CA LEU A 564 -23.26 -0.67 17.79
C LEU A 564 -22.39 -1.15 16.62
N TYR A 565 -22.85 -0.90 15.39
CA TYR A 565 -22.07 -1.13 14.17
C TYR A 565 -21.64 0.21 13.58
N PHE A 566 -20.36 0.36 13.27
CA PHE A 566 -19.86 1.52 12.55
C PHE A 566 -18.61 1.18 11.74
N ASN A 567 -18.23 2.05 10.80
CA ASN A 567 -16.99 1.91 10.04
C ASN A 567 -15.96 2.94 10.51
N LEU A 568 -14.74 2.48 10.80
CA LEU A 568 -13.60 3.29 11.22
C LEU A 568 -12.85 3.91 10.04
N THR A 569 -13.20 3.55 8.80
CA THR A 569 -12.70 4.12 7.52
C THR A 569 -11.23 3.85 7.20
N ALA A 570 -10.51 3.21 8.12
CA ALA A 570 -9.17 2.67 7.92
C ALA A 570 -8.89 1.60 8.98
N GLU A 571 -7.99 0.68 8.67
CA GLU A 571 -7.43 -0.26 9.64
C GLU A 571 -6.53 0.50 10.64
N PRO A 572 -6.65 0.28 11.96
CA PRO A 572 -5.68 0.79 12.92
C PRO A 572 -4.27 0.25 12.63
N GLU A 573 -3.26 1.12 12.64
CA GLU A 573 -1.86 0.69 12.42
C GLU A 573 -1.37 -0.17 13.58
N HIS A 574 -1.80 0.15 14.81
CA HIS A 574 -1.49 -0.63 16.00
C HIS A 574 -2.57 -0.50 17.08
N LEU A 575 -2.73 -1.54 17.91
CA LEU A 575 -3.56 -1.51 19.13
C LEU A 575 -2.72 -1.37 20.42
N ASP A 576 -1.44 -1.01 20.29
CA ASP A 576 -0.51 -0.87 21.41
C ASP A 576 -0.27 0.61 21.69
N PRO A 577 -0.68 1.13 22.86
CA PRO A 577 -0.59 2.56 23.15
C PRO A 577 0.80 3.19 22.95
N ALA A 578 1.89 2.42 23.05
CA ALA A 578 3.24 2.92 22.82
C ALA A 578 3.59 3.12 21.34
N LEU A 579 2.84 2.49 20.42
CA LEU A 579 3.12 2.44 18.98
C LEU A 579 2.06 3.13 18.11
N MET A 580 0.96 3.57 18.70
CA MET A 580 -0.13 4.26 17.99
C MET A 580 0.30 5.63 17.48
N THR A 581 -0.08 5.93 16.24
CA THR A 581 0.23 7.19 15.56
C THR A 581 -1.02 7.85 14.96
N GLY A 582 -2.06 7.06 14.68
CA GLY A 582 -3.23 7.49 13.94
C GLY A 582 -4.47 7.78 14.80
N LEU A 583 -5.39 8.59 14.24
CA LEU A 583 -6.70 8.83 14.84
C LEU A 583 -7.57 7.55 14.93
N SER A 584 -7.43 6.63 13.97
CA SER A 584 -8.13 5.34 14.00
C SER A 584 -7.67 4.49 15.18
N ASP A 585 -6.36 4.45 15.44
CA ASP A 585 -5.77 3.80 16.61
C ASP A 585 -6.34 4.37 17.90
N ALA A 586 -6.27 5.70 18.05
CA ALA A 586 -6.75 6.40 19.24
C ALA A 586 -8.25 6.18 19.50
N THR A 587 -9.06 6.08 18.43
CA THR A 587 -10.50 5.81 18.55
C THR A 587 -10.77 4.44 19.19
N VAL A 588 -10.00 3.42 18.81
CA VAL A 588 -10.11 2.08 19.41
C VAL A 588 -9.46 2.05 20.80
N ALA A 589 -8.34 2.76 21.00
CA ALA A 589 -7.63 2.83 22.27
C ALA A 589 -8.51 3.32 23.42
N LEU A 590 -9.33 4.37 23.19
CA LEU A 590 -10.27 4.91 24.17
C LEU A 590 -11.31 3.89 24.68
N GLN A 591 -11.48 2.78 23.97
CA GLN A 591 -12.39 1.72 24.36
C GLN A 591 -11.67 0.61 25.15
N LEU A 592 -10.38 0.42 24.86
CA LEU A 592 -9.56 -0.69 25.37
C LEU A 592 -8.73 -0.32 26.60
N PHE A 593 -8.39 0.96 26.75
CA PHE A 593 -7.52 1.47 27.81
C PHE A 593 -8.11 2.71 28.48
N GLU A 594 -7.74 2.92 29.75
CA GLU A 594 -8.04 4.16 30.47
C GLU A 594 -6.79 4.67 31.18
N GLY A 595 -6.45 5.95 30.96
CA GLY A 595 -5.26 6.61 31.51
C GLY A 595 -5.39 7.03 32.98
N LEU A 596 -4.38 7.76 33.48
CA LEU A 596 -4.44 8.37 34.81
C LEU A 596 -5.63 9.32 34.92
N VAL A 597 -5.81 10.14 33.90
CA VAL A 597 -6.92 11.07 33.75
C VAL A 597 -7.59 10.84 32.39
N THR A 598 -8.82 11.31 32.27
CA THR A 598 -9.58 11.32 31.01
C THR A 598 -9.96 12.74 30.66
N ILE A 599 -10.34 12.96 29.41
CA ILE A 599 -10.96 14.22 28.98
C ILE A 599 -12.46 14.01 29.00
N ASP A 600 -13.19 14.90 29.68
CA ASP A 600 -14.64 14.92 29.62
C ASP A 600 -15.06 15.25 28.18
N PRO A 601 -15.81 14.37 27.50
CA PRO A 601 -15.98 14.47 26.06
C PRO A 601 -17.02 15.54 25.65
N HIS A 602 -17.64 16.24 26.61
CA HIS A 602 -18.59 17.32 26.40
C HIS A 602 -17.99 18.70 26.72
N THR A 603 -17.26 18.81 27.82
CA THR A 603 -16.66 20.05 28.32
C THR A 603 -15.18 20.20 27.95
N LEU A 604 -14.53 19.08 27.58
CA LEU A 604 -13.10 18.97 27.30
C LEU A 604 -12.22 19.29 28.53
N ALA A 605 -12.82 19.38 29.72
CA ALA A 605 -12.08 19.50 30.96
C ALA A 605 -11.40 18.17 31.32
N ILE A 606 -10.30 18.27 32.07
CA ILE A 606 -9.69 17.10 32.70
C ILE A 606 -10.66 16.52 33.73
N ALA A 607 -10.85 15.20 33.66
CA ALA A 607 -11.66 14.43 34.59
C ALA A 607 -10.86 13.24 35.16
N PRO A 608 -11.22 12.73 36.36
CA PRO A 608 -10.59 11.55 36.93
C PRO A 608 -10.73 10.30 36.04
N GLY A 609 -9.60 9.65 35.73
CA GLY A 609 -9.53 8.32 35.13
C GLY A 609 -9.19 7.28 36.21
N ILE A 610 -8.11 6.52 36.03
CA ILE A 610 -7.60 5.62 37.07
C ILE A 610 -7.15 6.39 38.33
N ALA A 611 -6.62 7.61 38.20
CA ALA A 611 -6.40 8.50 39.32
C ALA A 611 -7.72 9.17 39.75
N MET A 612 -8.11 9.02 41.02
CA MET A 612 -9.30 9.67 41.58
C MET A 612 -9.08 11.16 41.82
N ARG A 613 -7.84 11.52 42.16
CA ARG A 613 -7.37 12.88 42.42
C ARG A 613 -5.86 12.94 42.20
N TRP A 614 -5.34 14.15 42.11
CA TRP A 614 -3.91 14.42 42.09
C TRP A 614 -3.62 15.69 42.87
N ASP A 615 -2.45 15.72 43.49
CA ASP A 615 -1.92 16.91 44.15
C ASP A 615 -0.81 17.47 43.25
N ALA A 616 -0.93 18.74 42.86
CA ALA A 616 0.12 19.45 42.11
C ALA A 616 0.90 20.36 43.06
N ALA A 617 2.23 20.30 43.00
CA ALA A 617 3.08 21.22 43.76
C ALA A 617 2.88 22.67 43.27
N ALA A 618 3.09 23.64 44.16
CA ALA A 618 2.90 25.06 43.86
C ALA A 618 3.83 25.58 42.74
N ASP A 619 4.97 24.92 42.53
CA ASP A 619 5.88 25.21 41.42
C ASP A 619 5.46 24.57 40.09
N GLY A 620 4.40 23.74 40.08
CA GLY A 620 3.89 23.06 38.90
C GLY A 620 4.78 21.96 38.33
N ARG A 621 5.84 21.55 39.06
CA ARG A 621 6.80 20.53 38.59
C ARG A 621 6.54 19.13 39.11
N ARG A 622 5.79 19.00 40.19
CA ARG A 622 5.50 17.70 40.80
C ARG A 622 4.01 17.41 40.83
N PHE A 623 3.64 16.20 40.41
CA PHE A 623 2.29 15.67 40.53
C PHE A 623 2.31 14.37 41.34
N VAL A 624 1.37 14.24 42.28
CA VAL A 624 1.14 13.00 43.03
C VAL A 624 -0.26 12.51 42.71
N PHE A 625 -0.37 11.43 41.94
CA PHE A 625 -1.63 10.81 41.55
C PHE A 625 -2.03 9.73 42.54
N HIS A 626 -3.30 9.75 42.96
CA HIS A 626 -3.87 8.79 43.89
C HIS A 626 -4.84 7.88 43.13
N LEU A 627 -4.43 6.63 42.91
CA LEU A 627 -5.13 5.67 42.07
C LEU A 627 -6.29 5.01 42.82
N ARG A 628 -7.39 4.74 42.11
CA ARG A 628 -8.52 3.95 42.63
C ARG A 628 -8.20 2.47 42.71
N ASP A 629 -9.10 1.70 43.31
CA ASP A 629 -9.13 0.25 43.10
C ASP A 629 -9.60 -0.05 41.68
N SER A 630 -8.74 -0.70 40.92
CA SER A 630 -8.95 -1.04 39.52
C SER A 630 -8.31 -2.37 39.20
N LEU A 631 -8.93 -3.05 38.26
CA LEU A 631 -8.50 -4.34 37.77
C LEU A 631 -8.21 -4.23 36.27
N TRP A 632 -7.28 -5.04 35.80
CA TRP A 632 -7.14 -5.39 34.39
C TRP A 632 -8.32 -6.26 33.95
N SER A 633 -8.53 -6.39 32.64
CA SER A 633 -9.60 -7.21 32.05
C SER A 633 -9.49 -8.71 32.37
N ASP A 634 -8.34 -9.17 32.87
CA ASP A 634 -8.14 -10.54 33.38
C ASP A 634 -8.41 -10.67 34.89
N GLY A 635 -8.91 -9.62 35.53
CA GLY A 635 -9.27 -9.59 36.95
C GLY A 635 -8.09 -9.34 37.90
N THR A 636 -6.87 -9.17 37.39
CA THR A 636 -5.71 -8.86 38.25
C THR A 636 -5.65 -7.37 38.64
N PRO A 637 -5.08 -7.01 39.80
CA PRO A 637 -4.97 -5.61 40.21
C PRO A 637 -4.13 -4.75 39.25
N LEU A 638 -4.63 -3.56 38.92
CA LEU A 638 -3.86 -2.50 38.28
C LEU A 638 -3.20 -1.62 39.35
N THR A 639 -1.92 -1.33 39.18
CA THR A 639 -1.09 -0.61 40.15
C THR A 639 -0.35 0.58 39.52
N ALA A 640 0.18 1.47 40.36
CA ALA A 640 1.04 2.55 39.91
C ALA A 640 2.30 2.06 39.16
N GLN A 641 2.82 0.87 39.50
CA GLN A 641 3.97 0.29 38.81
C GLN A 641 3.68 -0.04 37.34
N ASP A 642 2.42 -0.31 36.98
CA ASP A 642 2.06 -0.56 35.58
C ASP A 642 2.26 0.69 34.70
N PHE A 643 2.01 1.89 35.24
CA PHE A 643 2.31 3.14 34.55
C PHE A 643 3.81 3.36 34.39
N VAL A 644 4.59 3.12 35.46
CA VAL A 644 6.06 3.21 35.42
C VAL A 644 6.62 2.32 34.32
N ASN A 645 6.22 1.04 34.28
CA ASN A 645 6.67 0.07 33.29
C ASN A 645 6.26 0.48 31.86
N SER A 646 5.06 1.03 31.69
CA SER A 646 4.55 1.46 30.38
C SER A 646 5.31 2.65 29.84
N TRP A 647 5.60 3.64 30.69
CA TRP A 647 6.35 4.83 30.29
C TRP A 647 7.83 4.54 30.06
N GLU A 648 8.41 3.60 30.81
CA GLU A 648 9.74 3.04 30.51
C GLU A 648 9.76 2.42 29.10
N ARG A 649 8.73 1.63 28.79
CA ARG A 649 8.61 0.98 27.49
C ARG A 649 8.49 2.00 26.35
N VAL A 650 7.69 3.05 26.51
CA VAL A 650 7.60 4.15 25.53
C VAL A 650 8.96 4.81 25.31
N LEU A 651 9.67 5.14 26.39
CA LEU A 651 10.96 5.81 26.32
C LEU A 651 12.10 4.92 25.82
N ASN A 652 11.97 3.60 25.89
CA ASN A 652 12.98 2.67 25.38
C ASN A 652 13.06 2.75 23.84
N PRO A 653 14.21 3.14 23.24
CA PRO A 653 14.33 3.28 21.79
C PRO A 653 14.12 1.96 21.02
N ARG A 654 14.24 0.80 21.67
CA ARG A 654 13.96 -0.50 21.05
C ARG A 654 12.47 -0.70 20.76
N THR A 655 11.60 -0.01 21.51
CA THR A 655 10.15 -0.06 21.27
C THR A 655 9.81 0.63 19.95
N GLY A 656 10.54 1.70 19.56
CA GLY A 656 10.26 2.44 18.33
C GLY A 656 9.04 3.36 18.42
N SER A 657 8.71 3.86 19.63
CA SER A 657 7.59 4.79 19.82
C SER A 657 7.86 6.11 19.09
N GLN A 658 6.96 6.49 18.17
CA GLN A 658 7.06 7.77 17.46
C GLN A 658 6.70 8.98 18.35
N TYR A 659 6.00 8.74 19.46
CA TYR A 659 5.60 9.76 20.44
C TYR A 659 6.45 9.70 21.74
N ALA A 660 7.66 9.13 21.69
CA ALA A 660 8.53 9.07 22.87
C ALA A 660 8.88 10.46 23.43
N ASP A 661 8.95 11.47 22.56
CA ASP A 661 9.21 12.86 22.88
C ASP A 661 8.11 13.51 23.73
N TYR A 662 6.88 13.00 23.69
CA TYR A 662 5.80 13.46 24.57
C TYR A 662 6.07 13.17 26.03
N LEU A 663 6.98 12.24 26.36
CA LEU A 663 7.40 11.96 27.73
C LEU A 663 8.65 12.75 28.14
N PHE A 664 9.25 13.57 27.26
CA PHE A 664 10.47 14.32 27.58
C PHE A 664 10.26 15.45 28.59
N PHE A 665 9.00 15.78 28.92
CA PHE A 665 8.67 16.66 30.03
C PHE A 665 8.99 16.04 31.40
N LEU A 666 9.08 14.71 31.49
CA LEU A 666 9.53 14.02 32.70
C LEU A 666 11.02 14.27 32.90
N GLN A 667 11.42 14.54 34.14
CA GLN A 667 12.84 14.66 34.49
C GLN A 667 13.61 13.44 33.98
N GLY A 668 14.78 13.63 33.35
CA GLY A 668 15.64 12.53 32.89
C GLY A 668 15.16 11.72 31.67
N ALA A 669 13.90 11.83 31.24
CA ALA A 669 13.32 10.99 30.17
C ALA A 669 14.05 11.13 28.83
N LYS A 670 14.35 12.35 28.38
CA LYS A 670 15.10 12.58 27.13
C LYS A 670 16.49 11.95 27.19
N ALA A 671 17.19 12.05 28.32
CA ALA A 671 18.52 11.47 28.50
C ALA A 671 18.48 9.93 28.46
N TYR A 672 17.44 9.32 29.04
CA TYR A 672 17.22 7.88 28.96
C TYR A 672 16.92 7.42 27.52
N HIS A 673 16.02 8.10 26.83
CA HIS A 673 15.69 7.80 25.43
C HIS A 673 16.90 7.96 24.49
N GLU A 674 17.67 9.04 24.63
CA GLU A 674 18.90 9.24 23.85
C GLU A 674 20.06 8.32 24.27
N ARG A 675 19.83 7.39 25.22
CA ARG A 675 20.83 6.47 25.79
C ARG A 675 22.05 7.17 26.40
N LYS A 676 21.87 8.41 26.87
CA LYS A 676 22.86 9.12 27.69
C LYS A 676 22.92 8.55 29.11
N THR A 677 21.85 7.87 29.55
CA THR A 677 21.79 7.00 30.71
C THR A 677 21.00 5.74 30.35
N THR A 678 21.33 4.61 30.97
CA THR A 678 20.53 3.38 30.92
C THR A 678 19.77 3.12 32.21
N ASP A 679 19.91 4.00 33.19
CA ASP A 679 19.25 3.90 34.50
C ASP A 679 17.89 4.61 34.46
N PHE A 680 16.81 3.81 34.38
CA PHE A 680 15.45 4.35 34.37
C PHE A 680 15.05 5.00 35.69
N SER A 681 15.72 4.70 36.81
CA SER A 681 15.42 5.34 38.11
C SER A 681 15.73 6.84 38.13
N SER A 682 16.49 7.33 37.14
CA SER A 682 16.73 8.76 36.91
C SER A 682 15.57 9.48 36.20
N VAL A 683 14.59 8.73 35.69
CA VAL A 683 13.40 9.30 35.04
C VAL A 683 12.37 9.70 36.10
N GLY A 684 11.75 10.87 35.94
CA GLY A 684 10.82 11.51 36.88
C GLY A 684 9.45 10.83 36.96
N VAL A 685 9.41 9.51 37.12
CA VAL A 685 8.21 8.72 37.36
C VAL A 685 8.52 7.60 38.36
N SER A 686 7.72 7.48 39.41
CA SER A 686 7.91 6.43 40.42
C SER A 686 6.61 6.01 41.08
N ALA A 687 6.57 4.76 41.55
CA ALA A 687 5.45 4.19 42.28
C ALA A 687 5.92 3.82 43.71
N PRO A 688 5.88 4.76 44.68
CA PRO A 688 6.29 4.46 46.06
C PRO A 688 5.44 3.37 46.73
N ASP A 689 4.20 3.18 46.26
CA ASP A 689 3.32 2.07 46.61
C ASP A 689 2.38 1.75 45.44
N ALA A 690 1.52 0.74 45.59
CA ALA A 690 0.63 0.28 44.52
C ALA A 690 -0.43 1.30 44.07
N LYS A 691 -0.72 2.33 44.86
CA LYS A 691 -1.81 3.31 44.64
C LYS A 691 -1.34 4.74 44.49
N THR A 692 -0.04 4.99 44.61
CA THR A 692 0.53 6.32 44.49
C THR A 692 1.50 6.34 43.31
N LEU A 693 1.26 7.21 42.33
CA LEU A 693 2.21 7.51 41.25
C LEU A 693 2.72 8.94 41.42
N VAL A 694 4.05 9.10 41.49
CA VAL A 694 4.71 10.40 41.59
C VAL A 694 5.37 10.72 40.27
N VAL A 695 5.10 11.93 39.75
CA VAL A 695 5.68 12.46 38.52
C VAL A 695 6.43 13.75 38.81
N GLU A 696 7.66 13.84 38.30
CA GLU A 696 8.54 15.00 38.40
C GLU A 696 8.88 15.51 36.99
N LEU A 697 8.59 16.78 36.74
CA LEU A 697 8.75 17.44 35.45
C LEU A 697 10.01 18.30 35.41
N VAL A 698 10.61 18.43 34.22
CA VAL A 698 11.80 19.27 33.98
C VAL A 698 11.50 20.75 34.26
N VAL A 699 10.32 21.21 33.83
CA VAL A 699 9.80 22.57 33.99
C VAL A 699 8.31 22.51 34.33
N PRO A 700 7.73 23.58 34.91
CA PRO A 700 6.28 23.63 35.09
C PRO A 700 5.62 23.41 33.73
N THR A 701 4.64 22.51 33.63
CA THR A 701 3.96 22.18 32.36
C THR A 701 2.45 22.27 32.58
N PRO A 702 1.81 23.44 32.38
CA PRO A 702 0.41 23.68 32.72
C PRO A 702 -0.60 22.74 32.04
N TYR A 703 -0.24 22.19 30.87
CA TYR A 703 -1.04 21.26 30.09
C TYR A 703 -0.70 19.77 30.33
N PHE A 704 0.14 19.45 31.33
CA PHE A 704 0.60 18.09 31.59
C PHE A 704 -0.55 17.09 31.78
N LEU A 705 -1.65 17.49 32.42
CA LEU A 705 -2.80 16.59 32.61
C LEU A 705 -3.47 16.21 31.27
N TYR A 706 -3.42 17.07 30.26
CA TYR A 706 -3.89 16.69 28.93
C TYR A 706 -2.93 15.70 28.24
N LEU A 707 -1.62 15.82 28.46
CA LEU A 707 -0.65 14.81 28.03
C LEU A 707 -0.91 13.48 28.74
N ALA A 708 -1.17 13.50 30.04
CA ALA A 708 -1.47 12.30 30.83
C ALA A 708 -2.80 11.61 30.45
N ALA A 709 -3.64 12.26 29.65
CA ALA A 709 -4.84 11.68 29.03
C ALA A 709 -4.59 11.09 27.63
N PHE A 710 -3.44 11.40 27.01
CA PHE A 710 -3.07 10.96 25.68
C PHE A 710 -2.74 9.46 25.67
N HIS A 711 -2.98 8.76 24.54
CA HIS A 711 -2.86 7.30 24.49
C HIS A 711 -1.46 6.80 24.86
N THR A 712 -0.39 7.52 24.48
CA THR A 712 0.99 7.15 24.84
C THR A 712 1.24 7.10 26.35
N TYR A 713 0.42 7.77 27.16
CA TYR A 713 0.50 7.75 28.63
C TYR A 713 -0.37 6.65 29.28
N MET A 714 -1.18 5.93 28.51
CA MET A 714 -2.05 4.88 29.02
C MET A 714 -1.25 3.66 29.49
N PRO A 715 -1.71 2.95 30.53
CA PRO A 715 -0.99 1.82 31.09
C PRO A 715 -1.18 0.59 30.19
N THR A 716 -0.15 -0.24 30.14
CA THR A 716 -0.14 -1.57 29.55
C THR A 716 0.33 -2.57 30.60
N LYS A 717 -0.21 -3.80 30.56
CA LYS A 717 0.19 -4.83 31.50
C LYS A 717 1.51 -5.44 31.05
N LYS A 718 2.56 -5.34 31.88
CA LYS A 718 3.91 -5.81 31.52
C LYS A 718 3.92 -7.27 31.04
N SER A 719 3.24 -8.17 31.76
CA SER A 719 3.19 -9.59 31.40
C SER A 719 2.52 -9.85 30.05
N ALA A 720 1.60 -8.98 29.61
CA ALA A 720 1.04 -9.06 28.26
C ALA A 720 2.08 -8.54 27.26
N THR A 721 2.65 -7.35 27.46
CA THR A 721 3.63 -6.76 26.53
C THR A 721 4.91 -7.57 26.36
N ASP A 722 5.29 -8.37 27.37
CA ASP A 722 6.45 -9.28 27.30
C ASP A 722 6.26 -10.40 26.25
N LEU A 723 5.02 -10.63 25.77
CA LEU A 723 4.73 -11.54 24.66
C LEU A 723 5.15 -10.96 23.28
N GLY A 724 5.62 -9.71 23.22
CA GLY A 724 5.92 -9.04 21.96
C GLY A 724 4.66 -8.80 21.15
N VAL A 725 4.77 -8.71 19.82
CA VAL A 725 3.66 -8.29 18.92
C VAL A 725 2.37 -9.11 19.04
N THR A 726 2.41 -10.31 19.63
CA THR A 726 1.21 -11.14 19.80
C THR A 726 0.27 -10.61 20.88
N TRP A 727 0.73 -9.78 21.83
CA TRP A 727 -0.07 -9.37 22.99
C TRP A 727 -1.36 -8.62 22.62
N ILE A 728 -1.38 -7.96 21.47
CA ILE A 728 -2.54 -7.25 20.92
C ILE A 728 -3.57 -8.15 20.21
N ARG A 729 -3.40 -9.47 20.23
CA ARG A 729 -4.39 -10.43 19.70
C ARG A 729 -5.53 -10.65 20.70
N PRO A 730 -6.77 -10.93 20.25
CA PRO A 730 -7.91 -11.12 21.14
C PRO A 730 -7.69 -12.14 22.27
N GLU A 731 -6.94 -13.22 22.01
CA GLU A 731 -6.73 -14.30 22.99
C GLU A 731 -5.76 -13.94 24.11
N THR A 732 -4.91 -12.92 23.89
CA THR A 732 -3.86 -12.51 24.83
C THR A 732 -4.02 -11.07 25.32
N PHE A 733 -4.99 -10.34 24.75
CA PHE A 733 -5.19 -8.94 25.04
C PHE A 733 -5.62 -8.73 26.49
N VAL A 734 -4.91 -7.85 27.19
CA VAL A 734 -5.26 -7.40 28.54
C VAL A 734 -5.25 -5.88 28.57
N GLY A 735 -6.44 -5.30 28.75
CA GLY A 735 -6.66 -3.85 28.84
C GLY A 735 -7.35 -3.47 30.14
N ASN A 736 -7.48 -2.18 30.40
CA ASN A 736 -8.16 -1.66 31.60
C ASN A 736 -9.33 -0.72 31.28
N GLY A 737 -9.68 -0.58 29.99
CA GLY A 737 -10.75 0.26 29.51
C GLY A 737 -12.15 -0.37 29.64
N PRO A 738 -13.18 0.36 29.18
CA PRO A 738 -14.60 -0.05 29.27
C PRO A 738 -14.96 -1.29 28.44
N PHE A 739 -14.17 -1.63 27.42
CA PHE A 739 -14.36 -2.80 26.57
C PHE A 739 -13.07 -3.64 26.50
N THR A 740 -13.21 -4.91 26.14
CA THR A 740 -12.10 -5.80 25.80
C THR A 740 -12.19 -6.23 24.35
N LEU A 741 -11.04 -6.56 23.76
CA LEU A 741 -10.94 -7.06 22.40
C LEU A 741 -11.41 -8.52 22.34
N VAL A 742 -12.38 -8.82 21.48
CA VAL A 742 -12.95 -10.18 21.31
C VAL A 742 -12.66 -10.74 19.92
N GLU A 743 -12.62 -9.88 18.91
CA GLU A 743 -12.21 -10.27 17.56
C GLU A 743 -11.40 -9.13 16.93
N HIS A 744 -10.34 -9.48 16.21
CA HIS A 744 -9.67 -8.57 15.29
C HIS A 744 -9.38 -9.32 14.01
N ARG A 745 -10.19 -9.08 12.97
CA ARG A 745 -9.91 -9.52 11.60
C ARG A 745 -9.45 -8.31 10.82
N GLN A 746 -8.14 -8.22 10.60
CA GLN A 746 -7.53 -7.12 9.86
C GLN A 746 -8.21 -6.88 8.52
N ASN A 747 -8.40 -5.61 8.17
CA ASN A 747 -9.07 -5.12 6.96
C ASN A 747 -10.53 -5.58 6.81
N HIS A 748 -11.14 -6.06 7.90
CA HIS A 748 -12.53 -6.48 7.92
C HIS A 748 -13.28 -5.87 9.10
N ARG A 749 -13.01 -6.34 10.32
CA ARG A 749 -13.68 -5.83 11.52
C ARG A 749 -12.92 -6.07 12.82
N ILE A 750 -13.18 -5.20 13.80
CA ILE A 750 -12.83 -5.34 15.21
C ILE A 750 -14.13 -5.50 16.00
N VAL A 751 -14.17 -6.47 16.91
CA VAL A 751 -15.32 -6.70 17.80
C VAL A 751 -14.88 -6.52 19.24
N LEU A 752 -15.60 -5.66 19.95
CA LEU A 752 -15.38 -5.37 21.36
C LEU A 752 -16.61 -5.76 22.18
N GLU A 753 -16.37 -6.23 23.41
CA GLU A 753 -17.41 -6.50 24.40
C GLU A 753 -17.10 -5.81 25.72
N PRO A 754 -18.11 -5.50 26.56
CA PRO A 754 -17.89 -4.84 27.83
C PRO A 754 -16.87 -5.57 28.69
N ASN A 755 -15.93 -4.82 29.26
CA ASN A 755 -15.00 -5.35 30.25
C ASN A 755 -15.72 -5.41 31.61
N PRO A 756 -16.03 -6.61 32.15
CA PRO A 756 -16.73 -6.72 33.43
C PRO A 756 -15.88 -6.24 34.62
N HIS A 757 -14.57 -6.12 34.44
CA HIS A 757 -13.61 -5.67 35.46
C HIS A 757 -13.30 -4.17 35.38
N TYR A 758 -13.86 -3.45 34.41
CA TYR A 758 -13.73 -2.00 34.33
C TYR A 758 -14.33 -1.33 35.56
N TYR A 759 -13.62 -0.37 36.16
CA TYR A 759 -14.02 0.21 37.46
C TYR A 759 -15.40 0.90 37.41
N ASP A 760 -15.83 1.37 36.23
CA ASP A 760 -17.13 2.03 36.00
C ASP A 760 -18.01 1.20 35.06
N ALA A 761 -17.91 -0.14 35.11
CA ALA A 761 -18.66 -1.05 34.25
C ALA A 761 -20.18 -0.81 34.28
N GLY A 762 -20.72 -0.28 35.40
CA GLY A 762 -22.14 0.07 35.54
C GLY A 762 -22.62 1.17 34.57
N LYS A 763 -21.71 1.99 34.01
CA LYS A 763 -22.05 2.99 33.00
C LYS A 763 -22.11 2.43 31.58
N VAL A 764 -21.40 1.34 31.30
CA VAL A 764 -21.35 0.72 29.96
C VAL A 764 -22.72 0.14 29.62
N LYS A 765 -23.37 0.71 28.58
CA LYS A 765 -24.72 0.28 28.14
C LYS A 765 -24.68 -0.58 26.88
N LEU A 766 -23.68 -0.39 26.03
CA LEU A 766 -23.46 -1.26 24.87
C LEU A 766 -23.11 -2.67 25.35
N GLN A 767 -23.66 -3.67 24.66
CA GLN A 767 -23.37 -5.09 24.92
C GLN A 767 -22.32 -5.63 23.95
N ARG A 768 -22.16 -4.97 22.80
CA ARG A 768 -21.17 -5.30 21.77
C ARG A 768 -20.91 -4.09 20.88
N VAL A 769 -19.68 -3.95 20.39
CA VAL A 769 -19.30 -2.95 19.40
C VAL A 769 -18.64 -3.68 18.24
N VAL A 770 -19.15 -3.46 17.03
CA VAL A 770 -18.61 -4.01 15.79
C VAL A 770 -18.11 -2.87 14.92
N ILE A 771 -16.81 -2.84 14.70
CA ILE A 771 -16.10 -1.78 14.02
C ILE A 771 -15.60 -2.34 12.69
N TYR A 772 -16.18 -1.95 11.57
CA TYR A 772 -15.63 -2.26 10.25
C TYR A 772 -14.41 -1.37 9.95
N THR A 773 -13.48 -1.85 9.12
CA THR A 773 -12.24 -1.13 8.77
C THR A 773 -12.09 -0.89 7.27
N THR A 774 -13.20 -0.82 6.53
CA THR A 774 -13.15 -0.58 5.07
C THR A 774 -12.75 0.85 4.74
N GLU A 775 -11.72 0.98 3.90
CA GLU A 775 -11.20 2.26 3.39
C GLU A 775 -12.07 2.83 2.27
N ASN A 776 -12.99 2.04 1.71
CA ASN A 776 -13.89 2.52 0.68
C ASN A 776 -15.04 3.32 1.31
N LEU A 777 -14.90 4.64 1.32
CA LEU A 777 -15.88 5.57 1.89
C LEU A 777 -17.27 5.47 1.24
N ASP A 778 -17.36 5.16 -0.05
CA ASP A 778 -18.65 4.95 -0.74
C ASP A 778 -19.35 3.68 -0.23
N THR A 779 -18.58 2.61 0.05
CA THR A 779 -19.09 1.40 0.71
C THR A 779 -19.59 1.74 2.10
N SER A 780 -18.85 2.54 2.88
CA SER A 780 -19.27 2.98 4.21
C SER A 780 -20.61 3.71 4.19
N VAL A 781 -20.82 4.62 3.24
CA VAL A 781 -22.10 5.32 3.07
C VAL A 781 -23.22 4.33 2.70
N LYS A 782 -22.95 3.38 1.79
CA LYS A 782 -23.94 2.37 1.38
C LYS A 782 -24.32 1.42 2.51
N MET A 783 -23.40 1.07 3.41
CA MET A 783 -23.68 0.26 4.60
C MET A 783 -24.63 0.99 5.54
N TYR A 784 -24.41 2.30 5.75
CA TYR A 784 -25.31 3.13 6.53
C TYR A 784 -26.71 3.24 5.92
N GLU A 785 -26.79 3.50 4.61
CA GLU A 785 -28.07 3.60 3.89
C GLU A 785 -28.87 2.29 3.92
N ARG A 786 -28.19 1.14 4.01
CA ARG A 786 -28.80 -0.19 4.17
C ARG A 786 -29.12 -0.55 5.63
N GLY A 787 -28.76 0.30 6.59
CA GLY A 787 -28.92 0.05 8.02
C GLY A 787 -27.95 -0.99 8.60
N GLU A 788 -26.91 -1.37 7.85
CA GLU A 788 -25.84 -2.30 8.29
C GLU A 788 -24.90 -1.63 9.31
N THR A 789 -24.77 -0.30 9.26
CA THR A 789 -24.05 0.52 10.24
C THR A 789 -24.91 1.68 10.74
N LEU A 790 -24.68 2.10 11.99
CA LEU A 790 -25.39 3.22 12.63
C LEU A 790 -24.57 4.51 12.67
N TRP A 791 -23.29 4.46 12.30
CA TRP A 791 -22.40 5.61 12.29
C TRP A 791 -21.36 5.49 11.16
N VAL A 792 -21.16 6.59 10.44
CA VAL A 792 -20.10 6.79 9.44
C VAL A 792 -19.30 8.01 9.86
N ARG A 793 -17.97 7.87 9.98
CA ARG A 793 -17.08 8.93 10.47
C ARG A 793 -16.62 9.90 9.39
N ASP A 794 -16.42 9.42 8.15
CA ASP A 794 -15.88 10.23 7.06
C ASP A 794 -16.74 10.11 5.80
N ILE A 795 -17.40 11.20 5.44
CA ILE A 795 -18.22 11.28 4.23
C ILE A 795 -17.33 11.68 3.03
N PRO A 796 -17.35 10.92 1.91
CA PRO A 796 -16.57 11.25 0.73
C PRO A 796 -17.10 12.50 0.02
N GLN A 797 -16.20 13.24 -0.62
CA GLN A 797 -16.49 14.56 -1.20
C GLN A 797 -17.63 14.56 -2.23
N GLY A 798 -17.79 13.47 -3.00
CA GLY A 798 -18.86 13.31 -3.99
C GLY A 798 -20.26 13.16 -3.40
N HIS A 799 -20.36 12.82 -2.12
CA HIS A 799 -21.63 12.61 -1.43
C HIS A 799 -22.10 13.82 -0.61
N ILE A 800 -21.22 14.81 -0.38
CA ILE A 800 -21.49 15.96 0.51
C ILE A 800 -22.76 16.71 0.10
N ASP A 801 -22.93 17.08 -1.18
CA ASP A 801 -24.09 17.87 -1.63
C ASP A 801 -25.43 17.17 -1.36
N ARG A 802 -25.44 15.83 -1.44
CA ARG A 802 -26.65 15.03 -1.19
C ARG A 802 -26.86 14.78 0.29
N LEU A 803 -25.80 14.44 1.02
CA LEU A 803 -25.87 14.01 2.41
C LEU A 803 -25.91 15.16 3.40
N SER A 804 -25.39 16.35 3.07
CA SER A 804 -25.46 17.51 3.97
C SER A 804 -26.89 17.96 4.28
N ALA A 805 -27.85 17.60 3.41
CA ALA A 805 -29.27 17.82 3.62
C ALA A 805 -29.96 16.68 4.39
N HIS A 806 -29.27 15.58 4.67
CA HIS A 806 -29.81 14.43 5.40
C HIS A 806 -29.95 14.76 6.89
N PRO A 807 -31.05 14.38 7.57
CA PRO A 807 -31.26 14.69 8.99
C PRO A 807 -30.19 14.09 9.93
N ASP A 808 -29.57 12.99 9.51
CA ASP A 808 -28.51 12.31 10.27
C ASP A 808 -27.12 12.90 10.04
N TYR A 809 -26.97 13.85 9.12
CA TYR A 809 -25.69 14.50 8.84
C TYR A 809 -25.26 15.39 10.01
N ARG A 810 -24.01 15.23 10.42
CA ARG A 810 -23.35 16.03 11.45
C ARG A 810 -22.07 16.61 10.87
N ALA A 811 -21.92 17.93 10.96
CA ALA A 811 -20.65 18.61 10.79
C ALA A 811 -20.19 19.13 12.15
N THR A 812 -19.09 18.59 12.66
CA THR A 812 -18.49 19.01 13.94
C THR A 812 -17.16 19.68 13.65
N THR A 813 -16.99 20.95 14.01
CA THR A 813 -15.70 21.62 13.91
C THR A 813 -14.64 20.87 14.70
N LEU A 814 -13.54 20.54 14.02
CA LEU A 814 -12.37 19.91 14.61
C LEU A 814 -11.35 20.98 14.97
N TRP A 815 -10.52 20.69 15.97
CA TRP A 815 -9.31 21.47 16.19
C TRP A 815 -8.23 21.03 15.21
N GLY A 816 -8.42 21.45 13.98
CA GLY A 816 -7.38 21.42 12.98
C GLY A 816 -7.57 22.55 11.99
N THR A 817 -6.47 22.95 11.36
CA THR A 817 -6.45 24.06 10.42
C THR A 817 -5.72 23.64 9.16
N MET A 818 -6.34 23.88 8.00
CA MET A 818 -5.70 23.78 6.69
C MET A 818 -5.04 25.13 6.38
N TYR A 819 -3.79 25.11 5.92
CA TYR A 819 -3.04 26.31 5.57
C TYR A 819 -2.12 26.08 4.37
N VAL A 820 -1.74 27.16 3.69
CA VAL A 820 -0.60 27.16 2.78
C VAL A 820 0.65 27.47 3.60
N GLU A 821 1.71 26.72 3.38
CA GLU A 821 3.02 26.87 4.02
C GLU A 821 4.00 27.47 3.02
N PHE A 822 4.66 28.57 3.39
CA PHE A 822 5.68 29.22 2.58
C PHE A 822 7.06 28.79 3.03
N ASN A 823 7.95 28.41 2.11
CA ASN A 823 9.35 28.21 2.47
C ASN A 823 10.03 29.56 2.74
N THR A 824 10.13 29.94 4.00
CA THR A 824 10.60 31.28 4.42
C THR A 824 12.10 31.49 4.20
N THR A 825 12.84 30.45 3.83
CA THR A 825 14.28 30.52 3.53
C THR A 825 14.57 30.77 2.05
N ARG A 826 13.55 30.72 1.19
CA ARG A 826 13.69 30.81 -0.27
C ARG A 826 13.07 32.09 -0.81
N ARG A 827 13.79 32.78 -1.69
CA ARG A 827 13.22 33.88 -2.48
C ARG A 827 12.10 33.38 -3.39
N PRO A 828 11.00 34.13 -3.56
CA PRO A 828 10.71 35.45 -2.98
C PRO A 828 9.96 35.38 -1.64
N PHE A 829 9.76 34.17 -1.09
CA PHE A 829 9.01 33.95 0.15
C PHE A 829 9.84 34.18 1.42
N ASP A 830 11.10 34.56 1.32
CA ASP A 830 11.87 35.19 2.40
C ASP A 830 11.29 36.57 2.78
N ASN A 831 10.61 37.24 1.84
CA ASN A 831 9.97 38.53 2.07
C ASN A 831 8.54 38.41 2.64
N PRO A 832 8.27 38.92 3.87
CA PRO A 832 6.93 38.87 4.48
C PRO A 832 5.86 39.65 3.69
N LYS A 833 6.23 40.67 2.90
CA LYS A 833 5.27 41.38 2.04
C LYS A 833 4.73 40.48 0.92
N VAL A 834 5.59 39.62 0.35
CA VAL A 834 5.18 38.65 -0.68
C VAL A 834 4.24 37.60 -0.07
N ARG A 835 4.58 37.07 1.11
CA ARG A 835 3.70 36.14 1.85
C ARG A 835 2.35 36.76 2.19
N LYS A 836 2.33 38.03 2.64
CA LYS A 836 1.10 38.80 2.88
C LYS A 836 0.27 38.97 1.61
N ALA A 837 0.90 39.33 0.49
CA ALA A 837 0.22 39.47 -0.80
C ALA A 837 -0.45 38.15 -1.23
N PHE A 838 0.28 37.04 -1.17
CA PHE A 838 -0.27 35.72 -1.48
C PHE A 838 -1.44 35.35 -0.56
N GLY A 839 -1.32 35.63 0.75
CA GLY A 839 -2.39 35.35 1.72
C GLY A 839 -3.66 36.16 1.48
N LEU A 840 -3.56 37.45 1.15
CA LEU A 840 -4.70 38.35 0.91
C LEU A 840 -5.38 38.09 -0.45
N ALA A 841 -4.66 37.52 -1.41
CA ALA A 841 -5.21 37.14 -2.71
C ALA A 841 -6.07 35.86 -2.68
N ILE A 842 -6.21 35.18 -1.53
CA ILE A 842 -6.98 33.94 -1.42
C ILE A 842 -8.41 34.25 -0.98
N ASP A 843 -9.39 33.88 -1.80
CA ASP A 843 -10.81 33.95 -1.47
C ASP A 843 -11.24 32.69 -0.69
N ARG A 844 -11.06 32.74 0.63
CA ARG A 844 -11.31 31.60 1.54
C ARG A 844 -12.79 31.19 1.59
N GLU A 845 -13.69 32.15 1.45
CA GLU A 845 -15.13 31.90 1.39
C GLU A 845 -15.50 31.09 0.14
N LYS A 846 -14.89 31.39 -1.01
CA LYS A 846 -15.06 30.54 -2.20
C LYS A 846 -14.51 29.14 -2.01
N ILE A 847 -13.37 28.98 -1.34
CA ILE A 847 -12.80 27.65 -1.07
C ILE A 847 -13.78 26.82 -0.24
N VAL A 848 -14.27 27.36 0.87
CA VAL A 848 -15.23 26.65 1.72
C VAL A 848 -16.54 26.36 0.98
N LYS A 849 -17.04 27.33 0.21
CA LYS A 849 -18.34 27.24 -0.45
C LYS A 849 -18.36 26.33 -1.68
N TYR A 850 -17.27 26.25 -2.43
CA TYR A 850 -17.25 25.56 -3.74
C TYR A 850 -16.28 24.39 -3.82
N VAL A 851 -15.24 24.35 -2.99
CA VAL A 851 -14.25 23.27 -3.00
C VAL A 851 -14.57 22.25 -1.91
N THR A 852 -14.59 22.67 -0.65
CA THR A 852 -14.78 21.76 0.49
C THR A 852 -16.26 21.45 0.74
N ARG A 853 -17.14 22.45 0.68
CA ARG A 853 -18.62 22.33 0.71
C ARG A 853 -19.20 21.63 1.95
N ALA A 854 -18.39 21.44 2.97
CA ALA A 854 -18.66 20.47 4.02
C ALA A 854 -18.99 21.11 5.37
N GLY A 855 -18.93 22.44 5.45
CA GLY A 855 -19.17 23.22 6.67
C GLY A 855 -17.89 23.72 7.34
N GLU A 856 -16.73 23.60 6.69
CA GLU A 856 -15.48 24.23 7.13
C GLU A 856 -15.67 25.75 7.36
N VAL A 857 -14.90 26.33 8.27
CA VAL A 857 -15.00 27.77 8.60
C VAL A 857 -13.79 28.50 8.05
N ALA A 858 -14.01 29.43 7.11
CA ALA A 858 -12.95 30.27 6.54
C ALA A 858 -12.26 31.09 7.64
N THR A 859 -10.93 31.14 7.62
CA THR A 859 -10.16 31.76 8.71
C THR A 859 -8.81 32.32 8.26
N THR A 860 -8.33 33.32 9.00
CA THR A 860 -6.94 33.81 8.95
C THR A 860 -6.19 33.55 10.26
N ALA A 861 -6.80 32.80 11.19
CA ALA A 861 -6.17 32.33 12.43
C ALA A 861 -5.66 30.90 12.25
N LEU A 862 -4.57 30.56 12.94
CA LEU A 862 -4.04 29.21 12.97
C LEU A 862 -4.79 28.38 14.03
N VAL A 863 -4.94 28.95 15.22
CA VAL A 863 -5.58 28.29 16.37
C VAL A 863 -7.10 28.39 16.22
N PRO A 864 -7.81 27.26 16.17
CA PRO A 864 -9.27 27.25 16.17
C PRO A 864 -9.86 27.91 17.43
N PRO A 865 -11.03 28.54 17.36
CA PRO A 865 -11.70 29.08 18.55
C PRO A 865 -12.19 27.96 19.49
N GLY A 866 -12.48 28.29 20.75
CA GLY A 866 -13.10 27.37 21.72
C GLY A 866 -12.28 27.03 22.97
N TYR A 867 -11.14 27.68 23.16
CA TYR A 867 -10.34 27.55 24.39
C TYR A 867 -10.78 28.62 25.42
N PRO A 868 -11.03 28.26 26.69
CA PRO A 868 -11.36 29.22 27.74
C PRO A 868 -10.31 30.32 27.85
N GLY A 869 -10.75 31.58 27.79
CA GLY A 869 -9.85 32.75 27.84
C GLY A 869 -9.07 33.04 26.57
N TRP A 870 -9.22 32.23 25.51
CA TRP A 870 -8.58 32.47 24.21
C TRP A 870 -9.37 33.45 23.36
N SER A 871 -8.67 34.40 22.75
CA SER A 871 -9.21 35.26 21.70
C SER A 871 -8.27 35.22 20.50
N PRO A 872 -8.76 34.91 19.29
CA PRO A 872 -7.92 34.93 18.11
C PRO A 872 -7.41 36.37 17.84
N PRO A 873 -6.32 36.54 17.08
CA PRO A 873 -5.84 37.84 16.64
C PRO A 873 -6.95 38.66 15.97
N PRO A 874 -6.91 40.00 16.06
CA PRO A 874 -7.90 40.86 15.44
C PRO A 874 -8.20 40.44 13.99
N ALA A 875 -9.49 40.47 13.64
CA ALA A 875 -9.95 40.04 12.32
C ALA A 875 -9.28 40.89 11.23
N GLU A 876 -8.59 40.22 10.31
CA GLU A 876 -8.15 40.80 9.04
C GLU A 876 -9.17 40.45 7.95
N SER A 877 -9.20 41.20 6.85
CA SER A 877 -9.99 40.80 5.67
C SER A 877 -9.63 39.37 5.26
N LEU A 878 -10.65 38.53 5.03
CA LEU A 878 -10.45 37.17 4.52
C LEU A 878 -9.94 37.16 3.08
N PHE A 879 -10.16 38.26 2.34
CA PHE A 879 -9.79 38.43 0.94
C PHE A 879 -9.66 39.93 0.60
N ASP A 880 -8.49 40.36 0.14
CA ASP A 880 -8.24 41.73 -0.33
C ASP A 880 -7.24 41.72 -1.50
N PRO A 881 -7.71 41.47 -2.73
CA PRO A 881 -6.85 41.37 -3.90
C PRO A 881 -6.26 42.74 -4.31
N VAL A 882 -6.84 43.86 -3.86
CA VAL A 882 -6.32 45.21 -4.16
C VAL A 882 -5.05 45.46 -3.36
N GLU A 883 -5.10 45.23 -2.05
CA GLU A 883 -3.93 45.35 -1.18
C GLU A 883 -2.88 44.30 -1.55
N ALA A 884 -3.30 43.08 -1.91
CA ALA A 884 -2.40 42.04 -2.37
C ALA A 884 -1.54 42.46 -3.57
N ARG A 885 -2.15 43.06 -4.60
CA ARG A 885 -1.43 43.59 -5.77
C ARG A 885 -0.48 44.73 -5.39
N ARG A 886 -0.92 45.63 -4.52
CA ARG A 886 -0.10 46.76 -4.04
C ARG A 886 1.18 46.26 -3.35
N LEU A 887 1.04 45.29 -2.44
CA LEU A 887 2.16 44.69 -1.71
C LEU A 887 3.10 43.90 -2.63
N LEU A 888 2.55 43.18 -3.61
CA LEU A 888 3.37 42.43 -4.57
C LEU A 888 4.14 43.39 -5.50
N ALA A 889 3.54 44.51 -5.90
CA ALA A 889 4.22 45.56 -6.67
C ALA A 889 5.34 46.23 -5.85
N GLU A 890 5.10 46.55 -4.57
CA GLU A 890 6.15 47.06 -3.68
C GLU A 890 7.30 46.07 -3.47
N ALA A 891 7.02 44.77 -3.57
CA ALA A 891 8.04 43.73 -3.52
C ALA A 891 8.81 43.54 -4.85
N GLY A 892 8.48 44.34 -5.89
CA GLY A 892 9.16 44.33 -7.18
C GLY A 892 8.48 43.47 -8.26
N PHE A 893 7.30 42.92 -8.00
CA PHE A 893 6.61 41.98 -8.89
C PHE A 893 5.25 42.53 -9.37
N SER A 894 5.24 43.76 -9.88
CA SER A 894 4.01 44.42 -10.33
C SER A 894 3.28 43.60 -11.40
N GLY A 895 2.05 43.18 -11.10
CA GLY A 895 1.25 42.33 -11.98
C GLY A 895 1.87 40.95 -12.26
N GLY A 896 2.73 40.45 -11.36
CA GLY A 896 3.43 39.17 -11.53
C GLY A 896 4.67 39.25 -12.43
N ALA A 897 4.97 40.41 -13.02
CA ALA A 897 6.14 40.59 -13.86
C ALA A 897 7.43 40.33 -13.07
N GLY A 898 8.31 39.48 -13.61
CA GLY A 898 9.57 39.11 -12.97
C GLY A 898 9.43 38.11 -11.81
N PHE A 899 8.22 37.60 -11.52
CA PHE A 899 8.04 36.58 -10.50
C PHE A 899 8.64 35.25 -10.99
N PRO A 900 9.44 34.54 -10.16
CA PRO A 900 10.08 33.30 -10.57
C PRO A 900 9.08 32.17 -10.82
N THR A 901 9.46 31.20 -11.65
CA THR A 901 8.69 29.96 -11.81
C THR A 901 8.88 29.10 -10.56
N LEU A 902 7.83 28.98 -9.76
CA LEU A 902 7.81 28.23 -8.50
C LEU A 902 6.71 27.17 -8.55
N ASP A 903 6.78 26.19 -7.66
CA ASP A 903 5.74 25.18 -7.50
C ASP A 903 5.04 25.21 -6.13
N ILE A 904 3.82 24.69 -6.10
CA ILE A 904 3.13 24.32 -4.86
C ILE A 904 3.04 22.79 -4.76
N LEU A 905 3.59 22.26 -3.67
CA LEU A 905 3.63 20.84 -3.34
C LEU A 905 2.29 20.38 -2.74
N VAL A 906 1.78 19.25 -3.23
CA VAL A 906 0.51 18.64 -2.80
C VAL A 906 0.56 17.12 -2.87
N ASP A 907 -0.17 16.43 -1.99
CA ASP A 907 -0.37 14.98 -2.08
C ASP A 907 -1.42 14.62 -3.14
N GLN A 908 -1.50 13.34 -3.52
CA GLN A 908 -2.36 12.86 -4.61
C GLN A 908 -3.88 12.85 -4.30
N GLN A 909 -4.32 13.24 -3.10
CA GLN A 909 -5.76 13.23 -2.80
C GLN A 909 -6.51 14.31 -3.61
N ASP A 910 -7.57 13.89 -4.32
CA ASP A 910 -8.36 14.75 -5.22
C ASP A 910 -8.85 16.06 -4.59
N VAL A 911 -9.21 16.04 -3.31
CA VAL A 911 -9.68 17.25 -2.62
C VAL A 911 -8.55 18.25 -2.40
N HIS A 912 -7.34 17.78 -2.12
CA HIS A 912 -6.16 18.63 -1.95
C HIS A 912 -5.66 19.15 -3.30
N VAL A 913 -5.67 18.32 -4.33
CA VAL A 913 -5.35 18.73 -5.70
C VAL A 913 -6.29 19.85 -6.16
N ARG A 914 -7.60 19.68 -6.01
CA ARG A 914 -8.59 20.71 -6.36
C ARG A 914 -8.43 22.00 -5.54
N LEU A 915 -8.10 21.89 -4.26
CA LEU A 915 -7.77 23.04 -3.43
C LEU A 915 -6.59 23.82 -4.01
N VAL A 916 -5.51 23.12 -4.39
CA VAL A 916 -4.29 23.74 -4.92
C VAL A 916 -4.48 24.31 -6.32
N GLU A 917 -5.25 23.66 -7.19
CA GLU A 917 -5.68 24.20 -8.49
C GLU A 917 -6.51 25.48 -8.32
N THR A 918 -7.38 25.52 -7.31
CA THR A 918 -8.17 26.71 -6.97
C THR A 918 -7.27 27.85 -6.49
N LEU A 919 -6.28 27.57 -5.63
CA LEU A 919 -5.30 28.55 -5.17
C LEU A 919 -4.46 29.10 -6.33
N GLN A 920 -3.97 28.22 -7.22
CA GLN A 920 -3.24 28.60 -8.43
C GLN A 920 -4.07 29.55 -9.30
N ALA A 921 -5.36 29.24 -9.54
CA ALA A 921 -6.26 30.09 -10.30
C ALA A 921 -6.46 31.48 -9.65
N MET A 922 -6.63 31.53 -8.32
CA MET A 922 -6.77 32.79 -7.58
C MET A 922 -5.51 33.66 -7.66
N TRP A 923 -4.31 33.08 -7.51
CA TRP A 923 -3.07 33.83 -7.64
C TRP A 923 -2.80 34.27 -9.08
N GLN A 924 -3.16 33.46 -10.08
CA GLN A 924 -3.10 33.87 -11.48
C GLN A 924 -4.04 35.05 -11.76
N GLU A 925 -5.28 34.98 -11.29
CA GLU A 925 -6.30 36.03 -11.50
C GLU A 925 -5.94 37.32 -10.77
N HIS A 926 -5.57 37.22 -9.49
CA HIS A 926 -5.47 38.40 -8.63
C HIS A 926 -4.07 39.00 -8.59
N LEU A 927 -3.02 38.21 -8.82
CA LEU A 927 -1.62 38.64 -8.74
C LEU A 927 -0.88 38.56 -10.08
N GLY A 928 -1.42 37.86 -11.08
CA GLY A 928 -0.72 37.61 -12.35
C GLY A 928 0.41 36.58 -12.24
N VAL A 929 0.42 35.78 -11.16
CA VAL A 929 1.46 34.77 -10.90
C VAL A 929 0.95 33.37 -11.25
N ASN A 930 1.70 32.67 -12.10
CA ASN A 930 1.44 31.28 -12.43
C ASN A 930 2.42 30.37 -11.67
N LEU A 931 1.90 29.47 -10.83
CA LEU A 931 2.69 28.46 -10.13
C LEU A 931 2.58 27.12 -10.84
N GLY A 932 3.59 26.27 -10.78
CA GLY A 932 3.45 24.84 -11.07
C GLY A 932 2.74 24.11 -9.92
N ILE A 933 2.10 22.97 -10.20
CA ILE A 933 1.58 22.07 -9.17
C ILE A 933 2.42 20.80 -9.18
N ARG A 934 3.08 20.48 -8.07
CA ARG A 934 3.85 19.24 -7.93
C ARG A 934 3.10 18.26 -7.03
N LYS A 935 2.54 17.22 -7.64
CA LYS A 935 1.78 16.15 -6.98
C LYS A 935 2.74 15.02 -6.58
N CYS A 936 2.65 14.52 -5.35
CA CYS A 936 3.46 13.41 -4.84
C CYS A 936 2.60 12.42 -4.03
N GLU A 937 3.03 11.16 -3.93
CA GLU A 937 2.46 10.20 -2.96
C GLU A 937 2.67 10.70 -1.52
N TRP A 938 1.81 10.32 -0.57
CA TRP A 938 1.79 10.85 0.80
C TRP A 938 3.15 10.77 1.53
N LYS A 939 3.84 9.63 1.50
CA LYS A 939 5.16 9.50 2.16
C LYS A 939 6.20 10.40 1.50
N VAL A 940 6.19 10.48 0.17
CA VAL A 940 7.08 11.38 -0.57
C VAL A 940 6.76 12.84 -0.25
N TYR A 941 5.49 13.21 -0.22
CA TYR A 941 5.02 14.55 0.15
C TYR A 941 5.54 14.94 1.55
N LEU A 942 5.43 14.05 2.54
CA LEU A 942 5.95 14.29 3.89
C LEU A 942 7.47 14.45 3.89
N ALA A 943 8.20 13.58 3.17
CA ALA A 943 9.66 13.65 3.09
C ALA A 943 10.16 14.93 2.39
N GLU A 944 9.48 15.37 1.32
CA GLU A 944 9.79 16.62 0.62
C GLU A 944 9.53 17.85 1.51
N ARG A 945 8.45 17.84 2.31
CA ARG A 945 8.19 18.88 3.30
C ARG A 945 9.21 18.90 4.43
N ALA A 946 9.48 17.75 5.04
CA ALA A 946 10.47 17.63 6.11
C ALA A 946 11.87 18.08 5.65
N ALA A 947 12.22 17.80 4.40
CA ALA A 947 13.47 18.25 3.80
C ALA A 947 13.41 19.67 3.21
N MET A 948 12.29 20.39 3.37
CA MET A 948 12.06 21.73 2.83
C MET A 948 12.31 21.88 1.32
N ARG A 949 12.12 20.81 0.55
CA ARG A 949 12.31 20.79 -0.91
C ARG A 949 11.05 21.22 -1.63
N TYR A 950 10.59 22.44 -1.41
CA TYR A 950 9.42 23.04 -2.05
C TYR A 950 9.46 24.57 -1.95
N ASP A 951 8.71 25.29 -2.80
CA ASP A 951 8.56 26.75 -2.68
C ASP A 951 7.32 27.11 -1.84
N LEU A 952 6.16 26.53 -2.18
CA LEU A 952 4.98 26.48 -1.30
C LEU A 952 4.53 25.03 -1.10
N SER A 953 3.82 24.77 -0.03
CA SER A 953 3.16 23.48 0.18
C SER A 953 1.78 23.71 0.76
N ARG A 954 0.80 22.89 0.36
CA ARG A 954 -0.39 22.74 1.22
C ARG A 954 0.06 22.06 2.51
N ALA A 955 -0.55 22.40 3.64
CA ALA A 955 -0.27 21.77 4.93
C ALA A 955 -1.53 21.79 5.82
N ARG A 956 -1.55 20.91 6.82
CA ARG A 956 -2.60 20.88 7.83
C ARG A 956 -1.99 20.46 9.17
N TRP A 957 -2.61 20.89 10.25
CA TRP A 957 -2.28 20.43 11.61
C TRP A 957 -3.56 20.15 12.39
N TYR A 958 -3.58 19.06 13.17
CA TYR A 958 -4.58 18.82 14.23
C TYR A 958 -3.91 19.09 15.57
N GLY A 959 -4.62 19.72 16.50
CA GLY A 959 -4.13 19.85 17.85
C GLY A 959 -4.12 18.51 18.56
N ASP A 960 -2.97 18.11 19.09
CA ASP A 960 -2.77 16.81 19.74
C ASP A 960 -3.45 16.75 21.13
N PHE A 961 -3.58 17.90 21.78
CA PHE A 961 -4.19 18.04 23.09
C PHE A 961 -4.92 19.38 23.23
N TYR A 962 -5.74 19.52 24.28
CA TYR A 962 -6.56 20.72 24.49
C TYR A 962 -5.76 21.90 25.06
N ASP A 963 -4.87 22.47 24.24
CA ASP A 963 -4.18 23.73 24.55
C ASP A 963 -3.76 24.46 23.27
N PRO A 964 -3.86 25.80 23.15
CA PRO A 964 -3.41 26.52 21.95
C PRO A 964 -1.95 26.29 21.57
N ILE A 965 -1.09 25.94 22.54
CA ILE A 965 0.35 25.72 22.30
C ILE A 965 0.64 24.56 21.34
N THR A 966 -0.27 23.58 21.22
CA THR A 966 -0.11 22.47 20.25
C THR A 966 -0.03 22.96 18.81
N PHE A 967 -0.64 24.11 18.50
CA PHE A 967 -0.58 24.73 17.18
C PHE A 967 0.60 25.68 17.03
N LEU A 968 0.93 26.44 18.08
CA LEU A 968 1.97 27.46 18.01
C LEU A 968 3.38 26.87 18.20
N GLY A 969 3.51 25.88 19.06
CA GLY A 969 4.79 25.25 19.40
C GLY A 969 5.52 24.63 18.20
N ILE A 970 4.77 24.12 17.21
CA ILE A 970 5.36 23.53 16.00
C ILE A 970 6.12 24.53 15.13
N PHE A 971 5.90 25.83 15.32
CA PHE A 971 6.58 26.91 14.60
C PHE A 971 7.78 27.48 15.35
N THR A 972 8.13 26.94 16.52
CA THR A 972 9.37 27.36 17.20
C THR A 972 10.61 26.98 16.37
N THR A 973 11.66 27.79 16.43
CA THR A 973 12.82 27.72 15.50
C THR A 973 13.41 26.32 15.34
N ASN A 974 13.53 25.55 16.41
CA ASN A 974 14.18 24.23 16.40
C ASN A 974 13.19 23.05 16.50
N ASN A 975 11.89 23.29 16.28
CA ASN A 975 10.89 22.22 16.34
C ASN A 975 10.99 21.33 15.10
N GLY A 976 10.97 20.01 15.28
CA GLY A 976 11.01 19.05 14.17
C GLY A 976 9.82 19.16 13.20
N ASN A 977 8.69 19.71 13.63
CA ASN A 977 7.51 19.94 12.80
C ASN A 977 7.52 21.30 12.08
N ASN A 978 8.55 22.12 12.27
CA ASN A 978 8.71 23.41 11.59
C ASN A 978 9.21 23.20 10.15
N HIS A 979 8.32 22.76 9.27
CA HIS A 979 8.68 22.46 7.88
C HIS A 979 8.80 23.70 6.98
N CYS A 980 8.53 24.91 7.49
CA CYS A 980 8.56 26.15 6.72
C CYS A 980 9.85 26.98 6.90
N GLY A 981 10.75 26.53 7.77
CA GLY A 981 12.00 27.22 8.11
C GLY A 981 11.82 28.54 8.87
N TYR A 982 10.64 28.76 9.46
CA TYR A 982 10.35 29.98 10.19
C TYR A 982 11.23 30.06 11.44
N SER A 983 11.84 31.22 11.66
CA SER A 983 12.63 31.47 12.86
C SER A 983 12.45 32.92 13.29
N ASN A 984 11.95 33.11 14.51
CA ASN A 984 11.84 34.42 15.14
C ASN A 984 12.01 34.30 16.65
N HIS A 985 13.07 34.89 17.18
CA HIS A 985 13.39 34.85 18.60
C HIS A 985 12.30 35.44 19.51
N HIS A 986 11.49 36.41 19.03
CA HIS A 986 10.35 36.93 19.79
C HIS A 986 9.19 35.91 19.84
N PHE A 987 8.95 35.20 18.74
CA PHE A 987 7.96 34.13 18.70
C PHE A 987 8.36 33.00 19.67
N ASP A 988 9.61 32.55 19.55
CA ASP A 988 10.18 31.52 20.44
C ASP A 988 10.06 31.97 21.90
N HIS A 989 10.40 33.24 22.20
CA HIS A 989 10.27 33.79 23.55
C HIS A 989 8.83 33.73 24.07
N TYR A 990 7.83 34.14 23.27
CA TYR A 990 6.43 34.08 23.70
C TYR A 990 5.98 32.65 24.01
N VAL A 991 6.33 31.68 23.15
CA VAL A 991 5.99 30.27 23.37
C VAL A 991 6.71 29.72 24.60
N GLU A 992 8.02 30.00 24.76
CA GLU A 992 8.81 29.57 25.92
C GLU A 992 8.32 30.19 27.24
N GLN A 993 7.87 31.45 27.24
CA GLN A 993 7.25 32.07 28.41
C GLN A 993 5.92 31.39 28.74
N ALA A 994 5.09 31.12 27.73
CA ALA A 994 3.83 30.42 27.92
C ALA A 994 4.02 29.01 28.51
N ASP A 995 5.11 28.33 28.17
CA ASP A 995 5.44 27.02 28.76
C ASP A 995 5.72 27.10 30.26
N ARG A 996 6.23 28.23 30.77
CA ARG A 996 6.73 28.33 32.16
C ARG A 996 5.81 29.12 33.09
N LEU A 997 4.85 29.86 32.55
CA LEU A 997 3.95 30.71 33.34
C LEU A 997 2.84 29.89 34.00
N PRO A 998 2.72 29.91 35.35
CA PRO A 998 1.67 29.17 36.05
C PRO A 998 0.30 29.87 36.01
N GLU A 999 0.26 31.19 35.78
CA GLU A 999 -0.97 31.98 35.72
C GLU A 999 -1.66 31.83 34.35
N PRO A 1000 -2.85 31.20 34.26
CA PRO A 1000 -3.47 30.86 32.97
C PRO A 1000 -3.74 32.08 32.06
N ALA A 1001 -4.19 33.21 32.63
CA ALA A 1001 -4.48 34.41 31.86
C ALA A 1001 -3.23 34.99 31.19
N ARG A 1002 -2.15 35.16 31.96
CA ARG A 1002 -0.87 35.69 31.45
C ARG A 1002 -0.23 34.74 30.45
N ARG A 1003 -0.36 33.42 30.65
CA ARG A 1003 0.08 32.41 29.69
C ARG A 1003 -0.64 32.56 28.35
N LEU A 1004 -1.97 32.68 28.37
CA LEU A 1004 -2.75 32.85 27.15
C LEU A 1004 -2.41 34.17 26.44
N GLU A 1005 -2.13 35.25 27.17
CA GLU A 1005 -1.65 36.51 26.57
C GLU A 1005 -0.34 36.33 25.77
N GLN A 1006 0.60 35.52 26.27
CA GLN A 1006 1.82 35.20 25.53
C GLN A 1006 1.50 34.42 24.25
N LEU A 1007 0.63 33.41 24.32
CA LEU A 1007 0.24 32.60 23.15
C LEU A 1007 -0.54 33.41 22.11
N MET A 1008 -1.41 34.33 22.53
CA MET A 1008 -2.10 35.26 21.63
C MET A 1008 -1.11 36.22 20.96
N SER A 1009 -0.08 36.67 21.69
CA SER A 1009 0.99 37.49 21.13
C SER A 1009 1.82 36.71 20.11
N ALA A 1010 2.12 35.44 20.39
CA ALA A 1010 2.79 34.53 19.46
C ALA A 1010 1.97 34.31 18.18
N GLU A 1011 0.66 34.01 18.30
CA GLU A 1011 -0.19 33.84 17.13
C GLU A 1011 -0.27 35.12 16.30
N ASN A 1012 -0.46 36.29 16.94
CA ASN A 1012 -0.50 37.56 16.23
C ASN A 1012 0.79 37.81 15.44
N LEU A 1013 1.96 37.55 16.04
CA LEU A 1013 3.25 37.64 15.35
C LEU A 1013 3.30 36.68 14.14
N LEU A 1014 2.89 35.42 14.34
CA LEU A 1014 2.90 34.38 13.31
C LEU A 1014 1.97 34.71 12.14
N VAL A 1015 0.69 35.03 12.36
CA VAL A 1015 -0.31 35.13 11.28
C VAL A 1015 -0.61 36.55 10.80
N ARG A 1016 -0.16 37.60 11.50
CA ARG A 1016 -0.37 39.00 11.07
C ARG A 1016 0.90 39.67 10.58
N VAL A 1017 2.02 39.42 11.25
CA VAL A 1017 3.29 40.10 10.98
C VAL A 1017 4.17 39.26 10.06
N ASP A 1018 4.58 38.08 10.50
CA ASP A 1018 5.60 37.29 9.80
C ASP A 1018 4.99 36.42 8.70
N ARG A 1019 3.81 35.84 8.92
CA ARG A 1019 3.07 35.05 7.92
C ARG A 1019 3.89 33.95 7.23
N PRO A 1020 4.59 33.07 7.96
CA PRO A 1020 5.23 31.89 7.34
C PRO A 1020 4.19 30.93 6.76
N ILE A 1021 2.92 31.10 7.14
CA ILE A 1021 1.77 30.36 6.64
C ILE A 1021 0.63 31.31 6.25
N ALA A 1022 -0.29 30.83 5.42
CA ALA A 1022 -1.59 31.44 5.17
C ALA A 1022 -2.70 30.44 5.54
N PRO A 1023 -3.32 30.56 6.73
CA PRO A 1023 -4.49 29.77 7.10
C PRO A 1023 -5.61 29.91 6.07
N LEU A 1024 -6.35 28.83 5.81
CA LEU A 1024 -7.43 28.78 4.84
C LEU A 1024 -8.78 28.60 5.55
N TYR A 1025 -8.91 27.52 6.31
CA TYR A 1025 -10.13 27.16 7.03
C TYR A 1025 -9.85 26.21 8.20
N HIS A 1026 -10.71 26.24 9.22
CA HIS A 1026 -10.75 25.23 10.27
C HIS A 1026 -11.50 23.98 9.77
N LEU A 1027 -10.98 22.80 10.13
CA LEU A 1027 -11.47 21.50 9.67
C LEU A 1027 -12.79 21.13 10.35
N VAL A 1028 -13.57 20.25 9.70
CA VAL A 1028 -14.78 19.64 10.27
C VAL A 1028 -14.76 18.13 10.11
N ALA A 1029 -15.28 17.40 11.11
CA ALA A 1029 -15.66 16.00 11.00
C ALA A 1029 -17.05 15.94 10.36
N ARG A 1030 -17.23 15.05 9.37
CA ARG A 1030 -18.42 14.99 8.52
C ARG A 1030 -18.97 13.58 8.62
N GLU A 1031 -20.03 13.45 9.41
CA GLU A 1031 -20.47 12.15 9.92
C GLU A 1031 -21.95 11.92 9.58
N LEU A 1032 -22.32 10.67 9.36
CA LEU A 1032 -23.73 10.23 9.45
C LEU A 1032 -23.92 9.52 10.77
N VAL A 1033 -24.86 9.98 11.59
CA VAL A 1033 -25.09 9.44 12.93
C VAL A 1033 -26.57 9.13 13.09
N SER A 1034 -26.87 7.83 13.22
CA SER A 1034 -28.25 7.38 13.37
C SER A 1034 -28.89 7.99 14.62
N PRO A 1035 -30.16 8.45 14.54
CA PRO A 1035 -30.88 9.00 15.69
C PRO A 1035 -31.13 7.95 16.80
N ARG A 1036 -30.90 6.66 16.48
CA ARG A 1036 -30.89 5.56 17.45
C ARG A 1036 -29.76 5.67 18.45
N ILE A 1037 -28.63 6.26 18.07
CA ILE A 1037 -27.48 6.45 18.96
C ILE A 1037 -27.81 7.56 19.96
N LYS A 1038 -27.68 7.26 21.25
CA LYS A 1038 -27.83 8.22 22.36
C LYS A 1038 -26.52 8.37 23.11
N ASN A 1039 -26.29 9.57 23.63
CA ASN A 1039 -25.10 9.96 24.41
C ASN A 1039 -23.76 9.76 23.70
N MET A 1040 -23.74 9.73 22.36
CA MET A 1040 -22.48 9.80 21.62
C MET A 1040 -21.91 11.22 21.78
N PRO A 1041 -20.68 11.38 22.28
CA PRO A 1041 -20.08 12.69 22.37
C PRO A 1041 -19.59 13.17 21.01
N PHE A 1042 -19.80 14.46 20.74
CA PHE A 1042 -19.23 15.15 19.57
C PHE A 1042 -18.44 16.35 20.09
N ASN A 1043 -17.12 16.33 19.83
CA ASN A 1043 -16.21 17.37 20.27
C ASN A 1043 -15.09 17.60 19.27
N ALA A 1044 -14.37 18.70 19.46
CA ALA A 1044 -13.36 19.20 18.54
C ALA A 1044 -12.05 18.37 18.52
N LEU A 1045 -11.78 17.55 19.55
CA LEU A 1045 -10.68 16.59 19.55
C LEU A 1045 -11.03 15.28 18.84
N SER A 1046 -12.26 15.14 18.34
CA SER A 1046 -12.77 13.89 17.76
C SER A 1046 -12.72 12.70 18.73
N LEU A 1047 -12.73 12.94 20.06
CA LEU A 1047 -12.75 11.87 21.06
C LEU A 1047 -14.16 11.24 21.10
N ARG A 1048 -14.22 9.90 21.01
CA ARG A 1048 -15.47 9.12 20.95
C ARG A 1048 -15.49 7.97 21.97
N PRO A 1049 -15.39 8.23 23.29
CA PRO A 1049 -15.54 7.16 24.28
C PRO A 1049 -16.96 6.59 24.24
N LEU A 1050 -17.10 5.27 24.07
CA LEU A 1050 -18.38 4.61 23.92
C LEU A 1050 -19.01 4.18 25.26
N LYS A 1051 -18.33 4.43 26.38
CA LYS A 1051 -18.72 3.93 27.71
C LYS A 1051 -20.07 4.42 28.24
N GLU A 1052 -20.64 5.49 27.67
CA GLU A 1052 -21.97 6.00 28.04
C GLU A 1052 -22.99 5.91 26.89
N VAL A 1053 -22.56 5.41 25.73
CA VAL A 1053 -23.39 5.30 24.54
C VAL A 1053 -24.44 4.21 24.72
N SER A 1054 -25.65 4.46 24.23
CA SER A 1054 -26.74 3.49 24.21
C SER A 1054 -27.53 3.60 22.91
N LEU A 1055 -28.31 2.57 22.60
CA LEU A 1055 -29.13 2.51 21.39
C LEU A 1055 -30.62 2.50 21.73
N LEU A 1056 -31.41 3.30 21.01
CA LEU A 1056 -32.86 3.11 20.98
C LEU A 1056 -33.22 1.81 20.24
N PRO A 1057 -34.36 1.18 20.60
CA PRO A 1057 -34.92 0.08 19.82
C PRO A 1057 -35.05 0.45 18.35
N ALA A 1058 -34.88 -0.53 17.45
CA ALA A 1058 -35.20 -0.32 16.05
C ALA A 1058 -36.70 0.07 15.93
N ALA A 1059 -37.01 1.09 15.14
CA ALA A 1059 -38.41 1.41 14.83
C ALA A 1059 -39.02 0.21 14.11
N SER A 1060 -40.13 -0.30 14.66
CA SER A 1060 -40.88 -1.46 14.16
C SER A 1060 -41.55 -1.19 12.82
#